data_AF-A0A3N0XPP8-F1
#
_entry.id   AF-A0A3N0XPP8-F1
#
_cell.length_a   1.000
_cell.length_b   1.000
_cell.length_c   1.000
_cell.angle_alpha   90.00
_cell.angle_beta   90.00
_cell.angle_gamma   90.00
#
_symmetry.space_group_name_H-M   'P 1'
#
loop_
_entity.id
_entity.type
_entity.pdbx_description
1 polymer ?
#
loop_
_entity_poly.entity_id
_entity_poly.type
_entity_poly.pdbx_seq_one_letter_code
_entity_poly.pdbx_strand_id
1 'polypeptide(L)'
;MVVKKKTPKVEAVALDDVKLKSLTDSLSVEGDSRSIELAQVLKHSLSSSDPVEQIQLISKAGFMLEQMSEDESSTGPLLPACLSTLAFLYTTLPAKNPLKRAVASALGSGPDWLQEKTVGWLSECLSSSLSSTDTDHFSHLTDSITSCLDGFKIGEKCVHRLLTEVLQFFQRTLNYYVAQNRGLAGRHVAQAQLMQSCLAVVKASMLVVQRSQEPISTGILSASSDQSDLHQVLSGLLNCYTCILTDEEFVQTVQSTAGMAVVLFIRSIRGKGDDVPVIVAGLLQCSVDAGSTAPQWLKQSCAGLYESSRPAAVALYLSHGALAMLSWRGKTLGPQAEKLLLLIPEVLLSLDTRVKESSTVMVVARVLTLWSGAAVDCVQVDTCPPLLHSSLVGGSHLIARLHHHIYAHWEHPLDGVRHQTRSLFQNLLTLHQHCSDHKSDPTSDPYISQLTRDLLALEWHMKGKYGTLACLVEHLGAEYLLKLDGGLPSRLLGLMGDQTLAPYASDLLEKLFVSHKAQLCARFRDGNDWIDGWHEVWVTPLLQVLCTARLDQTTYILDYFLPKLLRCNPFSLSHMVQALQEMPSCTEGAASSRGALGALMTCLRAARSQGVLKSVEEELWGGLVPLPLMRQALVHKHDQVRMDALGLLCESHRSTEQLSRQEMELIRHFLPFNLNSQSPGVRQQTVSLLKKLLCRVKDSAQLLQKRKDQHENDKDQQVLDMYQEFLCWFCETLFQVLHPGASFSRCLMALHLLLLIAEHFTFNTGSVGFALGESVSASHAQAVLYCLASNFLEVKQLASNLLQKLLPAAVRLQEPARLQSLLQVALDLSTSTKPFDSVTAAHLLNLLLHQLGLQDALLGCIQKQHIPLCPPALKQSQASEASTLEQNTLAVVQWLMICLKEEILKAESSLLQAAASCPLYGRAHCISAVLQQLNTGSLVLLSQWRAVVSELIGLCYRMSDVVSPVVQSSSPEGLIPMDTESETSADLQKILQEIQPRDTNDFFTSARELNPSETDHKSEQKEPENTVHKQQICNAGGSDGEAYRVTAQMVLVCCWRTMKEVSMLLGHLCQSMTLYCPLTHPDSRGVITEDQVRHTLDRCHLI
;
A
#
# COMPACT_ATOMS: atom_id res chain seq x y z
N MET A 1 5.58 -5.21 7.88
CA MET A 1 4.93 -6.53 7.98
C MET A 1 4.49 -6.77 9.42
N VAL A 2 3.19 -6.75 9.69
CA VAL A 2 2.65 -7.13 11.00
C VAL A 2 2.76 -8.64 11.08
N VAL A 3 3.81 -9.15 11.75
CA VAL A 3 3.93 -10.56 12.08
C VAL A 3 2.77 -10.87 13.03
N LYS A 4 1.74 -11.54 12.51
CA LYS A 4 0.67 -12.14 13.33
C LYS A 4 1.36 -12.89 14.48
N LYS A 5 1.09 -12.51 15.72
CA LYS A 5 1.52 -13.27 16.90
C LYS A 5 1.08 -14.72 16.68
N LYS A 6 2.04 -15.63 16.45
CA LYS A 6 1.77 -17.08 16.40
C LYS A 6 1.10 -17.44 17.72
N THR A 7 -0.10 -18.01 17.66
CA THR A 7 -0.75 -18.64 18.80
C THR A 7 0.20 -19.70 19.37
N PRO A 8 0.40 -19.79 20.69
CA PRO A 8 1.26 -20.80 21.27
C PRO A 8 0.70 -22.18 20.91
N LYS A 9 1.48 -23.02 20.23
CA LYS A 9 1.13 -24.42 20.02
C LYS A 9 1.17 -25.12 21.38
N VAL A 10 0.07 -25.76 21.76
CA VAL A 10 0.02 -26.64 22.93
C VAL A 10 0.47 -28.01 22.44
N GLU A 11 1.64 -28.45 22.87
CA GLU A 11 2.23 -29.75 22.50
C GLU A 11 2.23 -30.66 23.73
N ALA A 12 1.87 -31.92 23.56
CA ALA A 12 1.92 -32.90 24.65
C ALA A 12 3.38 -33.24 25.01
N VAL A 13 3.63 -33.73 26.22
CA VAL A 13 4.97 -34.22 26.61
C VAL A 13 5.36 -35.40 25.73
N ALA A 14 6.48 -35.31 25.00
CA ALA A 14 7.08 -36.45 24.31
C ALA A 14 8.25 -36.97 25.15
N LEU A 15 8.14 -38.21 25.65
CA LEU A 15 9.19 -38.90 26.41
C LEU A 15 9.63 -40.14 25.64
N ASP A 16 10.91 -40.48 25.70
CA ASP A 16 11.42 -41.75 25.17
C ASP A 16 10.82 -42.93 25.95
N ASP A 17 10.53 -44.05 25.26
CA ASP A 17 9.88 -45.23 25.83
C ASP A 17 10.56 -45.75 27.12
N VAL A 18 11.88 -45.63 27.20
CA VAL A 18 12.68 -46.03 28.36
C VAL A 18 12.40 -45.14 29.58
N LYS A 19 12.34 -43.82 29.39
CA LYS A 19 12.08 -42.85 30.47
C LYS A 19 10.62 -42.88 30.91
N LEU A 20 9.69 -43.04 29.96
CA LEU A 20 8.26 -43.18 30.24
C LEU A 20 7.97 -44.44 31.07
N LYS A 21 8.61 -45.56 30.74
CA LYS A 21 8.52 -46.81 31.51
C LYS A 21 9.11 -46.64 32.91
N SER A 22 10.29 -46.04 33.03
CA SER A 22 10.93 -45.78 34.33
C SER A 22 10.06 -44.92 35.27
N LEU A 23 9.41 -43.87 34.75
CA LEU A 23 8.53 -43.01 35.54
C LEU A 23 7.26 -43.75 35.95
N THR A 24 6.68 -44.53 35.04
CA THR A 24 5.46 -45.31 35.30
C THR A 24 5.70 -46.42 36.33
N ASP A 25 6.87 -47.06 36.31
CA ASP A 25 7.30 -48.05 37.30
C ASP A 25 7.50 -47.39 38.68
N SER A 26 8.10 -46.20 38.74
CA SER A 26 8.28 -45.44 39.98
C SER A 26 6.96 -44.99 40.64
N LEU A 27 5.93 -44.77 39.83
CA LEU A 27 4.59 -44.41 40.29
C LEU A 27 3.73 -45.65 40.64
N SER A 28 4.27 -46.88 40.54
CA SER A 28 3.57 -48.15 40.81
C SER A 28 3.91 -48.77 42.17
N VAL A 29 4.64 -48.04 43.01
CA VAL A 29 5.04 -48.50 44.35
C VAL A 29 3.86 -48.37 45.35
N GLU A 30 3.82 -49.22 46.37
CA GLU A 30 2.82 -49.14 47.45
C GLU A 30 2.92 -47.81 48.22
N GLY A 31 1.77 -47.26 48.63
CA GLY A 31 1.70 -46.00 49.36
C GLY A 31 0.30 -45.69 49.89
N ASP A 32 0.13 -44.55 50.54
CA ASP A 32 -1.14 -44.14 51.15
C ASP A 32 -2.21 -43.85 50.08
N SER A 33 -3.49 -44.03 50.42
CA SER A 33 -4.63 -43.92 49.49
C SER A 33 -4.62 -42.63 48.65
N ARG A 34 -4.29 -41.49 49.27
CA ARG A 34 -4.21 -40.18 48.58
C ARG A 34 -3.01 -40.08 47.64
N SER A 35 -1.88 -40.69 48.01
CA SER A 35 -0.68 -40.76 47.16
C SER A 35 -0.89 -41.70 45.96
N ILE A 36 -1.66 -42.78 46.13
CA ILE A 36 -2.05 -43.70 45.04
C ILE A 36 -2.93 -42.98 44.03
N GLU A 37 -3.94 -42.23 44.47
CA GLU A 37 -4.79 -41.45 43.58
C GLU A 37 -3.98 -40.39 42.81
N LEU A 38 -3.04 -39.69 43.47
CA LEU A 38 -2.14 -38.74 42.81
C LEU A 38 -1.27 -39.42 41.75
N ALA A 39 -0.68 -40.58 42.09
CA ALA A 39 0.15 -41.36 41.17
C ALA A 39 -0.65 -41.87 39.95
N GLN A 40 -1.91 -42.25 40.13
CA GLN A 40 -2.82 -42.64 39.04
C GLN A 40 -3.13 -41.47 38.11
N VAL A 41 -3.39 -40.27 38.64
CA VAL A 41 -3.62 -39.05 37.85
C VAL A 41 -2.38 -38.68 37.04
N LEU A 42 -1.18 -38.81 37.61
CA LEU A 42 0.08 -38.57 36.90
C LEU A 42 0.37 -39.62 35.83
N LYS A 43 0.09 -40.91 36.08
CA LYS A 43 0.19 -41.96 35.05
C LYS A 43 -0.74 -41.69 33.88
N HIS A 44 -1.99 -41.32 34.16
CA HIS A 44 -2.97 -40.98 33.12
C HIS A 44 -2.52 -39.75 32.30
N SER A 45 -1.90 -38.76 32.96
CA SER A 45 -1.30 -37.61 32.30
C SER A 45 -0.14 -37.99 31.37
N LEU A 46 0.76 -38.88 31.82
CA LEU A 46 1.89 -39.36 31.02
C LEU A 46 1.46 -40.20 29.80
N SER A 47 0.31 -40.89 29.89
CA SER A 47 -0.24 -41.71 28.79
C SER A 47 -1.14 -40.94 27.81
N SER A 48 -1.63 -39.75 28.16
CA SER A 48 -2.51 -38.98 27.29
C SER A 48 -1.73 -38.30 26.17
N SER A 49 -2.22 -38.42 24.93
CA SER A 49 -1.70 -37.70 23.75
C SER A 49 -2.38 -36.34 23.53
N ASP A 50 -3.43 -36.01 24.30
CA ASP A 50 -4.13 -34.72 24.21
C ASP A 50 -3.48 -33.69 25.16
N PRO A 51 -2.86 -32.62 24.64
CA PRO A 51 -2.22 -31.61 25.46
C PRO A 51 -3.20 -30.85 26.37
N VAL A 52 -4.48 -30.74 26.00
CA VAL A 52 -5.50 -30.07 26.84
C VAL A 52 -5.88 -30.96 28.02
N GLU A 53 -6.05 -32.26 27.78
CA GLU A 53 -6.27 -33.26 28.82
C GLU A 53 -5.09 -33.33 29.80
N GLN A 54 -3.85 -33.31 29.29
CA GLN A 54 -2.66 -33.26 30.16
C GLN A 54 -2.67 -32.05 31.10
N ILE A 55 -3.03 -30.85 30.62
CA ILE A 55 -3.13 -29.65 31.45
C ILE A 55 -4.19 -29.81 32.55
N GLN A 56 -5.35 -30.38 32.22
CA GLN A 56 -6.43 -30.61 33.18
C GLN A 56 -6.02 -31.60 34.27
N LEU A 57 -5.34 -32.68 33.89
CA LEU A 57 -4.86 -33.71 34.82
C LEU A 57 -3.76 -33.19 35.74
N ILE A 58 -2.83 -32.38 35.23
CA ILE A 58 -1.79 -31.75 36.06
C ILE A 58 -2.40 -30.70 37.01
N SER A 59 -3.42 -29.97 36.55
CA SER A 59 -4.15 -29.04 37.42
C SER A 59 -4.89 -29.78 38.54
N LYS A 60 -5.49 -30.94 38.24
CA LYS A 60 -6.10 -31.84 39.22
C LYS A 60 -5.06 -32.37 40.22
N ALA A 61 -3.88 -32.76 39.75
CA ALA A 61 -2.77 -33.17 40.62
C ALA A 61 -2.33 -32.05 41.58
N GLY A 62 -2.29 -30.79 41.11
CA GLY A 62 -2.01 -29.63 41.94
C GLY A 62 -3.03 -29.41 43.05
N PHE A 63 -4.33 -29.56 42.76
CA PHE A 63 -5.39 -29.49 43.77
C PHE A 63 -5.30 -30.62 44.81
N MET A 64 -4.91 -31.82 44.39
CA MET A 64 -4.70 -32.95 45.31
C MET A 64 -3.50 -32.72 46.23
N LEU A 65 -2.43 -32.07 45.74
CA LEU A 65 -1.27 -31.67 46.56
C LEU A 65 -1.62 -30.62 47.61
N GLU A 66 -2.57 -29.72 47.33
CA GLU A 66 -3.05 -28.68 48.26
C GLU A 66 -3.81 -29.27 49.46
N GLN A 67 -4.48 -30.42 49.28
CA GLN A 67 -5.32 -31.08 50.29
C GLN A 67 -4.56 -32.03 51.24
N MET A 68 -3.23 -32.13 51.10
CA MET A 68 -2.38 -33.05 51.86
C MET A 68 -2.13 -32.55 53.30
N SER A 69 -2.37 -33.39 54.30
CA SER A 69 -2.01 -33.13 55.71
C SER A 69 -0.64 -33.73 56.06
N GLU A 70 0.07 -33.08 57.00
CA GLU A 70 1.42 -33.45 57.45
C GLU A 70 1.46 -34.81 58.18
N ASP A 71 0.37 -35.16 58.87
CA ASP A 71 0.26 -36.38 59.67
C ASP A 71 0.01 -37.67 58.85
N GLU A 72 -0.50 -37.56 57.62
CA GLU A 72 -0.95 -38.72 56.82
C GLU A 72 0.08 -39.20 55.77
N SER A 73 1.21 -38.51 55.62
CA SER A 73 2.05 -38.60 54.40
C SER A 73 3.56 -38.76 54.65
N SER A 74 3.97 -39.02 55.89
CA SER A 74 5.37 -38.93 56.31
C SER A 74 6.24 -40.16 56.03
N THR A 75 5.72 -41.28 55.48
CA THR A 75 6.54 -42.53 55.37
C THR A 75 6.38 -43.37 54.09
N GLY A 76 5.61 -42.94 53.07
CA GLY A 76 5.47 -43.68 51.81
C GLY A 76 6.43 -43.24 50.69
N PRO A 77 7.04 -44.17 49.90
CA PRO A 77 7.93 -43.83 48.78
C PRO A 77 7.21 -43.18 47.58
N LEU A 78 5.88 -43.21 47.57
CA LEU A 78 5.05 -42.82 46.43
C LEU A 78 4.88 -41.29 46.27
N LEU A 79 4.74 -40.54 47.37
CA LEU A 79 4.65 -39.07 47.31
C LEU A 79 5.95 -38.43 46.77
N PRO A 80 7.16 -38.85 47.22
CA PRO A 80 8.42 -38.47 46.57
C PRO A 80 8.46 -38.76 45.07
N ALA A 81 7.97 -39.92 44.63
CA ALA A 81 7.93 -40.29 43.20
C ALA A 81 6.98 -39.39 42.38
N CYS A 82 5.85 -38.97 42.97
CA CYS A 82 4.94 -38.00 42.34
C CYS A 82 5.60 -36.62 42.17
N LEU A 83 6.29 -36.13 43.21
CA LEU A 83 7.00 -34.84 43.16
C LEU A 83 8.20 -34.88 42.21
N SER A 84 8.97 -35.98 42.19
CA SER A 84 10.09 -36.15 41.26
C SER A 84 9.60 -36.21 39.81
N THR A 85 8.45 -36.84 39.55
CA THR A 85 7.82 -36.87 38.21
C THR A 85 7.40 -35.47 37.77
N LEU A 86 6.75 -34.69 38.64
CA LEU A 86 6.38 -33.30 38.31
C LEU A 86 7.62 -32.40 38.12
N ALA A 87 8.65 -32.57 38.94
CA ALA A 87 9.92 -31.85 38.78
C ALA A 87 10.61 -32.18 37.45
N PHE A 88 10.65 -33.47 37.07
CA PHE A 88 11.19 -33.94 35.81
C PHE A 88 10.41 -33.41 34.59
N LEU A 89 9.07 -33.41 34.66
CA LEU A 89 8.22 -32.84 33.61
C LEU A 89 8.50 -31.34 33.44
N TYR A 90 8.66 -30.62 34.55
CA TYR A 90 8.98 -29.20 34.50
C TYR A 90 10.33 -28.90 33.86
N THR A 91 11.39 -29.64 34.23
CA THR A 91 12.73 -29.43 33.67
C THR A 91 12.80 -29.81 32.19
N THR A 92 12.03 -30.80 31.75
CA THR A 92 12.06 -31.31 30.36
C THR A 92 11.23 -30.47 29.39
N LEU A 93 10.13 -29.85 29.84
CA LEU A 93 9.24 -29.09 28.96
C LEU A 93 9.84 -27.76 28.48
N PRO A 94 9.60 -27.34 27.21
CA PRO A 94 10.09 -26.06 26.70
C PRO A 94 9.31 -24.88 27.31
N ALA A 95 9.98 -23.74 27.51
CA ALA A 95 9.41 -22.57 28.22
C ALA A 95 8.13 -21.99 27.59
N LYS A 96 7.91 -22.19 26.29
CA LYS A 96 6.72 -21.69 25.56
C LYS A 96 5.50 -22.62 25.68
N ASN A 97 5.66 -23.83 26.24
CA ASN A 97 4.57 -24.79 26.36
C ASN A 97 3.68 -24.44 27.58
N PRO A 98 2.35 -24.24 27.39
CA PRO A 98 1.42 -23.99 28.49
C PRO A 98 1.44 -25.05 29.58
N LEU A 99 1.75 -26.30 29.25
CA LEU A 99 1.85 -27.40 30.21
C LEU A 99 2.93 -27.15 31.27
N LYS A 100 4.05 -26.50 30.91
CA LYS A 100 5.11 -26.16 31.87
C LYS A 100 4.59 -25.22 32.97
N ARG A 101 3.70 -24.29 32.63
CA ARG A 101 3.05 -23.39 33.61
C ARG A 101 2.06 -24.13 34.49
N ALA A 102 1.31 -25.09 33.94
CA ALA A 102 0.42 -25.94 34.74
C ALA A 102 1.21 -26.77 35.76
N VAL A 103 2.36 -27.35 35.35
CA VAL A 103 3.26 -28.07 36.26
C VAL A 103 3.85 -27.13 37.33
N ALA A 104 4.28 -25.92 36.97
CA ALA A 104 4.75 -24.92 37.93
C ALA A 104 3.68 -24.57 38.97
N SER A 105 2.44 -24.40 38.53
CA SER A 105 1.29 -24.15 39.40
C SER A 105 1.00 -25.32 40.34
N ALA A 106 1.08 -26.56 39.83
CA ALA A 106 0.87 -27.76 40.64
C ALA A 106 1.99 -28.00 41.68
N LEU A 107 3.25 -27.74 41.31
CA LEU A 107 4.36 -27.77 42.26
C LEU A 107 4.22 -26.67 43.32
N GLY A 108 3.69 -25.50 42.93
CA GLY A 108 3.50 -24.32 43.78
C GLY A 108 2.28 -24.36 44.71
N SER A 109 1.31 -25.24 44.48
CA SER A 109 0.08 -25.35 45.29
C SER A 109 0.23 -26.20 46.56
N GLY A 110 1.38 -26.85 46.75
CA GLY A 110 1.63 -27.65 47.94
C GLY A 110 1.76 -26.82 49.23
N PRO A 111 1.39 -27.38 50.40
CA PRO A 111 1.49 -26.72 51.69
C PRO A 111 2.96 -26.41 52.08
N ASP A 112 3.16 -25.46 53.00
CA ASP A 112 4.48 -24.93 53.35
C ASP A 112 5.48 -26.02 53.80
N TRP A 113 5.02 -27.05 54.51
CA TRP A 113 5.86 -28.18 54.95
C TRP A 113 6.40 -29.05 53.78
N LEU A 114 5.72 -29.04 52.63
CA LEU A 114 6.11 -29.80 51.44
C LEU A 114 7.06 -29.00 50.54
N GLN A 115 7.04 -27.66 50.61
CA GLN A 115 7.80 -26.79 49.71
C GLN A 115 9.31 -27.09 49.73
N GLU A 116 9.91 -27.35 50.90
CA GLU A 116 11.35 -27.61 51.00
C GLU A 116 11.75 -28.94 50.33
N LYS A 117 10.91 -29.97 50.47
CA LYS A 117 11.08 -31.26 49.78
C LYS A 117 10.94 -31.08 48.27
N THR A 118 9.94 -30.32 47.82
CA THR A 118 9.73 -30.01 46.39
C THR A 118 10.91 -29.23 45.79
N VAL A 119 11.47 -28.26 46.53
CA VAL A 119 12.71 -27.57 46.13
C VAL A 119 13.86 -28.57 46.00
N GLY A 120 13.99 -29.53 46.91
CA GLY A 120 15.01 -30.58 46.86
C GLY A 120 14.95 -31.42 45.58
N TRP A 121 13.79 -31.97 45.23
CA TRP A 121 13.60 -32.77 44.02
C TRP A 121 13.80 -31.97 42.74
N LEU A 122 13.28 -30.74 42.69
CA LEU A 122 13.49 -29.85 41.56
C LEU A 122 14.97 -29.48 41.41
N SER A 123 15.69 -29.31 42.50
CA SER A 123 17.13 -29.05 42.49
C SER A 123 17.91 -30.25 41.98
N GLU A 124 17.57 -31.48 42.38
CA GLU A 124 18.24 -32.69 41.89
C GLU A 124 17.99 -32.91 40.38
N CYS A 125 16.77 -32.70 39.91
CA CYS A 125 16.43 -32.78 38.49
C CYS A 125 17.13 -31.69 37.65
N LEU A 126 17.24 -30.47 38.18
CA LEU A 126 17.93 -29.39 37.49
C LEU A 126 19.44 -29.58 37.51
N SER A 127 20.03 -29.95 38.65
CA SER A 127 21.47 -30.20 38.81
C SER A 127 21.96 -31.34 37.89
N SER A 128 21.22 -32.46 37.83
CA SER A 128 21.51 -33.55 36.88
C SER A 128 21.49 -33.06 35.42
N SER A 129 20.55 -32.19 35.07
CA SER A 129 20.48 -31.59 33.74
C SER A 129 21.64 -30.62 33.46
N LEU A 130 22.05 -29.81 34.44
CA LEU A 130 23.19 -28.86 34.36
C LEU A 130 24.55 -29.57 34.27
N SER A 131 24.65 -30.77 34.82
CA SER A 131 25.88 -31.59 34.78
C SER A 131 26.16 -32.20 33.41
N SER A 132 25.17 -32.24 32.51
CA SER A 132 25.32 -32.80 31.16
C SER A 132 26.32 -32.00 30.30
N THR A 133 27.08 -32.69 29.45
CA THR A 133 28.07 -32.09 28.54
C THR A 133 27.52 -31.83 27.13
N ASP A 134 26.23 -32.11 26.91
CA ASP A 134 25.62 -31.99 25.59
C ASP A 134 25.30 -30.52 25.26
N THR A 135 25.92 -30.02 24.19
CA THR A 135 25.81 -28.63 23.76
C THR A 135 24.44 -28.30 23.16
N ASP A 136 23.72 -29.31 22.67
CA ASP A 136 22.41 -29.10 22.02
C ASP A 136 21.32 -28.69 23.03
N HIS A 137 21.56 -28.94 24.32
CA HIS A 137 20.64 -28.63 25.41
C HIS A 137 20.85 -27.23 26.01
N PHE A 138 21.89 -26.48 25.65
CA PHE A 138 22.23 -25.20 26.28
C PHE A 138 21.10 -24.16 26.20
N SER A 139 20.40 -24.05 25.07
CA SER A 139 19.29 -23.11 24.92
C SER A 139 18.09 -23.50 25.77
N HIS A 140 17.78 -24.80 25.84
CA HIS A 140 16.67 -25.32 26.62
C HIS A 140 16.90 -25.16 28.13
N LEU A 141 18.12 -25.44 28.60
CA LEU A 141 18.49 -25.23 30.00
C LEU A 141 18.46 -23.75 30.40
N THR A 142 18.94 -22.87 29.52
CA THR A 142 18.85 -21.41 29.72
C THR A 142 17.40 -20.96 29.85
N ASP A 143 16.52 -21.42 28.97
CA ASP A 143 15.09 -21.14 29.02
C ASP A 143 14.44 -21.73 30.28
N SER A 144 14.83 -22.92 30.72
CA SER A 144 14.36 -23.56 31.95
C SER A 144 14.76 -22.77 33.20
N ILE A 145 16.00 -22.29 33.30
CA ILE A 145 16.46 -21.43 34.41
C ILE A 145 15.68 -20.12 34.42
N THR A 146 15.49 -19.46 33.27
CA THR A 146 14.70 -18.22 33.21
C THR A 146 13.25 -18.43 33.61
N SER A 147 12.65 -19.56 33.22
CA SER A 147 11.27 -19.92 33.62
C SER A 147 11.13 -20.19 35.12
N CYS A 148 12.19 -20.61 35.81
CA CYS A 148 12.20 -20.75 37.28
C CYS A 148 12.06 -19.40 37.98
N LEU A 149 12.50 -18.31 37.35
CA LEU A 149 12.46 -16.94 37.88
C LEU A 149 11.24 -16.13 37.42
N ASP A 150 10.37 -16.72 36.59
CA ASP A 150 9.18 -16.07 36.04
C ASP A 150 7.95 -16.33 36.93
N GLY A 151 7.90 -15.66 38.08
CA GLY A 151 6.75 -15.71 39.00
C GLY A 151 6.56 -17.04 39.74
N PHE A 152 7.53 -17.96 39.67
CA PHE A 152 7.50 -19.28 40.33
C PHE A 152 8.38 -19.32 41.58
N LYS A 153 7.80 -19.12 42.78
CA LYS A 153 8.54 -19.00 44.05
C LYS A 153 9.42 -20.23 44.39
N ILE A 154 8.95 -21.44 44.13
CA ILE A 154 9.72 -22.68 44.35
C ILE A 154 10.89 -22.78 43.37
N GLY A 155 10.69 -22.37 42.12
CA GLY A 155 11.75 -22.25 41.13
C GLY A 155 12.83 -21.24 41.54
N GLU A 156 12.43 -20.09 42.07
CA GLU A 156 13.37 -19.09 42.59
C GLU A 156 14.21 -19.63 43.77
N LYS A 157 13.57 -20.33 44.73
CA LYS A 157 14.28 -21.04 45.81
C LYS A 157 15.22 -22.13 45.29
N CYS A 158 14.83 -22.87 44.25
CA CYS A 158 15.67 -23.88 43.59
C CYS A 158 16.92 -23.26 42.94
N VAL A 159 16.75 -22.16 42.18
CA VAL A 159 17.87 -21.42 41.58
C VAL A 159 18.80 -20.85 42.66
N HIS A 160 18.27 -20.38 43.80
CA HIS A 160 19.09 -19.91 44.92
C HIS A 160 19.90 -21.06 45.55
N ARG A 161 19.32 -22.25 45.69
CA ARG A 161 19.99 -23.44 46.22
C ARG A 161 21.13 -23.92 45.30
N LEU A 162 20.95 -23.83 43.98
CA LEU A 162 21.93 -24.23 42.97
C LEU A 162 22.72 -23.06 42.37
N LEU A 163 22.79 -21.92 43.06
CA LEU A 163 23.29 -20.67 42.50
C LEU A 163 24.69 -20.82 41.86
N THR A 164 25.62 -21.47 42.55
CA THR A 164 26.99 -21.69 42.04
C THR A 164 26.99 -22.57 40.78
N GLU A 165 26.22 -23.67 40.77
CA GLU A 165 26.12 -24.58 39.61
C GLU A 165 25.47 -23.90 38.40
N VAL A 166 24.43 -23.10 38.63
CA VAL A 166 23.74 -22.33 37.58
C VAL A 166 24.67 -21.28 36.96
N LEU A 167 25.44 -20.56 37.79
CA LEU A 167 26.41 -19.58 37.28
C LEU A 167 27.60 -20.27 36.57
N GLN A 168 28.06 -21.43 37.06
CA GLN A 168 29.08 -22.25 36.38
C GLN A 168 28.61 -22.72 35.00
N PHE A 169 27.35 -23.13 34.89
CA PHE A 169 26.74 -23.49 33.62
C PHE A 169 26.75 -22.32 32.62
N PHE A 170 26.37 -21.12 33.07
CA PHE A 170 26.44 -19.93 32.20
C PHE A 170 27.87 -19.55 31.81
N GLN A 171 28.83 -19.67 32.73
CA GLN A 171 30.25 -19.42 32.43
C GLN A 171 30.75 -20.39 31.35
N ARG A 172 30.47 -21.69 31.51
CA ARG A 172 30.82 -22.74 30.54
C ARG A 172 30.20 -22.46 29.17
N THR A 173 28.91 -22.12 29.16
CA THR A 173 28.14 -21.85 27.92
C THR A 173 28.66 -20.61 27.18
N LEU A 174 28.94 -19.52 27.91
CA LEU A 174 29.48 -18.30 27.30
C LEU A 174 30.90 -18.52 26.76
N ASN A 175 31.77 -19.23 27.49
CA ASN A 175 33.10 -19.57 26.98
C ASN A 175 33.03 -20.38 25.68
N TYR A 176 32.10 -21.34 25.60
CA TYR A 176 31.85 -22.11 24.39
C TYR A 176 31.41 -21.19 23.22
N TYR A 177 30.45 -20.28 23.44
CA TYR A 177 29.99 -19.37 22.39
C TYR A 177 31.05 -18.36 21.95
N VAL A 178 31.86 -17.82 22.87
CA VAL A 178 32.99 -16.93 22.54
C VAL A 178 34.03 -17.68 21.68
N ALA A 179 34.36 -18.92 22.03
CA ALA A 179 35.29 -19.73 21.25
C ALA A 179 34.73 -20.09 19.86
N GLN A 180 33.46 -20.49 19.79
CA GLN A 180 32.80 -20.87 18.54
C GLN A 180 32.61 -19.69 17.58
N ASN A 181 32.40 -18.47 18.08
CA ASN A 181 32.22 -17.30 17.22
C ASN A 181 33.40 -17.11 16.26
N ARG A 182 34.64 -17.25 16.77
CA ARG A 182 35.89 -17.15 15.98
C ARG A 182 35.97 -18.21 14.88
N GLY A 183 35.41 -19.40 15.10
CA GLY A 183 35.38 -20.49 14.12
C GLY A 183 34.27 -20.37 13.07
N LEU A 184 33.28 -19.50 13.29
CA LEU A 184 32.13 -19.30 12.41
C LEU A 184 32.25 -18.06 11.51
N ALA A 185 33.41 -17.39 11.51
CA ALA A 185 33.69 -16.24 10.64
C ALA A 185 33.30 -16.52 9.18
N GLY A 186 32.47 -15.65 8.60
CA GLY A 186 31.95 -15.76 7.23
C GLY A 186 30.68 -16.62 7.08
N ARG A 187 30.22 -17.33 8.12
CA ARG A 187 28.96 -18.10 8.11
C ARG A 187 27.84 -17.31 8.80
N HIS A 188 27.35 -16.26 8.14
CA HIS A 188 26.45 -15.27 8.73
C HIS A 188 25.17 -15.84 9.39
N VAL A 189 24.57 -16.90 8.84
CA VAL A 189 23.36 -17.52 9.43
C VAL A 189 23.66 -18.24 10.75
N ALA A 190 24.75 -19.01 10.79
CA ALA A 190 25.18 -19.71 12.00
C ALA A 190 25.66 -18.73 13.06
N GLN A 191 26.38 -17.67 12.65
CA GLN A 191 26.75 -16.58 13.54
C GLN A 191 25.51 -15.88 14.11
N ALA A 192 24.50 -15.56 13.30
CA ALA A 192 23.26 -14.94 13.80
C ALA A 192 22.52 -15.81 14.82
N GLN A 193 22.45 -17.13 14.62
CA GLN A 193 21.89 -18.07 15.59
C GLN A 193 22.70 -18.11 16.89
N LEU A 194 24.04 -18.15 16.79
CA LEU A 194 24.93 -18.09 17.94
C LEU A 194 24.76 -16.77 18.71
N MET A 195 24.63 -15.64 18.02
CA MET A 195 24.39 -14.32 18.64
C MET A 195 23.07 -14.29 19.41
N GLN A 196 22.00 -14.91 18.88
CA GLN A 196 20.72 -15.01 19.57
C GLN A 196 20.83 -15.89 20.83
N SER A 197 21.48 -17.04 20.73
CA SER A 197 21.72 -17.93 21.87
C SER A 197 22.61 -17.27 22.94
N CYS A 198 23.67 -16.59 22.52
CA CYS A 198 24.53 -15.83 23.41
C CYS A 198 23.77 -14.71 24.11
N LEU A 199 22.93 -13.95 23.39
CA LEU A 199 22.08 -12.91 23.98
C LEU A 199 21.14 -13.47 25.05
N ALA A 200 20.54 -14.64 24.82
CA ALA A 200 19.67 -15.30 25.78
C ALA A 200 20.42 -15.66 27.07
N VAL A 201 21.64 -16.21 26.95
CA VAL A 201 22.48 -16.57 28.10
C VAL A 201 22.94 -15.34 28.89
N VAL A 202 23.37 -14.27 28.22
CA VAL A 202 23.74 -13.01 28.91
C VAL A 202 22.53 -12.44 29.67
N LYS A 203 21.33 -12.43 29.07
CA LYS A 203 20.12 -11.97 29.75
C LYS A 203 19.71 -12.87 30.93
N ALA A 204 19.80 -14.19 30.76
CA ALA A 204 19.45 -15.16 31.80
C ALA A 204 20.39 -15.03 33.01
N SER A 205 21.71 -14.94 32.77
CA SER A 205 22.70 -14.73 33.83
C SER A 205 22.50 -13.41 34.56
N MET A 206 22.19 -12.32 33.84
CA MET A 206 21.81 -11.05 34.48
C MET A 206 20.55 -11.17 35.35
N LEU A 207 19.52 -11.88 34.88
CA LEU A 207 18.27 -12.08 35.62
C LEU A 207 18.51 -12.87 36.92
N VAL A 208 19.30 -13.95 36.85
CA VAL A 208 19.70 -14.73 38.03
C VAL A 208 20.41 -13.84 39.04
N VAL A 209 21.41 -13.07 38.61
CA VAL A 209 22.11 -12.15 39.52
C VAL A 209 21.14 -11.14 40.13
N GLN A 210 20.26 -10.50 39.34
CA GLN A 210 19.26 -9.55 39.84
C GLN A 210 18.32 -10.15 40.90
N ARG A 211 17.93 -11.43 40.77
CA ARG A 211 17.05 -12.13 41.71
C ARG A 211 17.78 -12.77 42.89
N SER A 212 19.12 -12.83 42.88
CA SER A 212 19.93 -13.48 43.91
C SER A 212 20.89 -12.53 44.64
N GLN A 213 20.59 -11.23 44.73
CA GLN A 213 21.47 -10.23 45.36
C GLN A 213 21.81 -10.54 46.83
N GLU A 214 20.83 -10.98 47.63
CA GLU A 214 21.04 -11.32 49.05
C GLU A 214 21.93 -12.57 49.24
N PRO A 215 21.67 -13.71 48.57
CA PRO A 215 22.58 -14.86 48.56
C PRO A 215 23.99 -14.53 48.07
N ILE A 216 24.12 -13.70 47.03
CA ILE A 216 25.43 -13.32 46.47
C ILE A 216 26.20 -12.46 47.47
N SER A 217 25.56 -11.44 48.05
CA SER A 217 26.21 -10.58 49.04
C SER A 217 26.62 -11.34 50.31
N THR A 218 25.77 -12.23 50.82
CA THR A 218 26.10 -13.09 51.98
C THR A 218 27.20 -14.11 51.69
N GLY A 219 27.19 -14.73 50.51
CA GLY A 219 28.23 -15.66 50.05
C GLY A 219 29.60 -15.00 49.83
N ILE A 220 29.62 -13.74 49.39
CA ILE A 220 30.86 -12.96 49.23
C ILE A 220 31.39 -12.49 50.59
N LEU A 221 30.52 -12.05 51.51
CA LEU A 221 30.92 -11.57 52.85
C LEU A 221 31.41 -12.70 53.78
N SER A 222 30.94 -13.93 53.59
CA SER A 222 31.32 -15.10 54.40
C SER A 222 32.60 -15.80 53.92
N ALA A 223 33.05 -15.53 52.69
CA ALA A 223 34.29 -16.07 52.14
C ALA A 223 35.49 -15.22 52.57
N SER A 224 36.22 -15.68 53.57
CA SER A 224 37.44 -15.02 54.10
C SER A 224 38.70 -15.25 53.25
N SER A 225 38.60 -15.93 52.10
CA SER A 225 39.70 -16.11 51.14
C SER A 225 39.20 -16.10 49.70
N ASP A 226 40.04 -15.65 48.76
CA ASP A 226 39.82 -15.59 47.30
C ASP A 226 39.58 -16.97 46.62
N GLN A 227 39.21 -18.02 47.37
CA GLN A 227 39.06 -19.40 46.90
C GLN A 227 37.63 -19.95 46.97
N SER A 228 36.60 -19.13 47.19
CA SER A 228 35.23 -19.63 47.09
C SER A 228 34.86 -19.91 45.63
N ASP A 229 34.23 -21.05 45.36
CA ASP A 229 33.78 -21.44 44.00
C ASP A 229 32.87 -20.37 43.38
N LEU A 230 32.04 -19.71 44.20
CA LEU A 230 31.19 -18.60 43.76
C LEU A 230 32.01 -17.41 43.21
N HIS A 231 33.12 -17.07 43.87
CA HIS A 231 33.98 -15.94 43.47
C HIS A 231 34.69 -16.23 42.14
N GLN A 232 35.25 -17.42 41.98
CA GLN A 232 35.90 -17.85 40.73
C GLN A 232 34.93 -17.81 39.55
N VAL A 233 33.67 -18.20 39.77
CA VAL A 233 32.63 -18.24 38.73
C VAL A 233 32.17 -16.84 38.35
N LEU A 234 31.99 -15.94 39.32
CA LEU A 234 31.68 -14.53 39.06
C LEU A 234 32.82 -13.83 38.30
N SER A 235 34.08 -14.09 38.68
CA SER A 235 35.26 -13.62 37.96
C SER A 235 35.29 -14.15 36.52
N GLY A 236 35.03 -15.44 36.34
CA GLY A 236 34.97 -16.08 35.04
C GLY A 236 33.87 -15.51 34.13
N LEU A 237 32.67 -15.26 34.66
CA LEU A 237 31.58 -14.62 33.94
C LEU A 237 31.92 -13.18 33.52
N LEU A 238 32.53 -12.40 34.42
CA LEU A 238 33.00 -11.05 34.11
C LEU A 238 34.06 -11.05 32.99
N ASN A 239 34.95 -12.04 32.97
CA ASN A 239 35.90 -12.22 31.88
C ASN A 239 35.20 -12.56 30.56
N CYS A 240 34.17 -13.44 30.58
CA CYS A 240 33.36 -13.73 29.39
C CYS A 240 32.69 -12.46 28.84
N TYR A 241 32.06 -11.64 29.69
CA TYR A 241 31.43 -10.39 29.24
C TYR A 241 32.46 -9.39 28.72
N THR A 242 33.66 -9.33 29.31
CA THR A 242 34.77 -8.50 28.83
C THR A 242 35.22 -8.94 27.44
N CYS A 243 35.34 -10.24 27.20
CA CYS A 243 35.65 -10.79 25.87
C CYS A 243 34.55 -10.43 24.86
N ILE A 244 33.28 -10.63 25.20
CA ILE A 244 32.14 -10.29 24.33
C ILE A 244 32.12 -8.78 24.01
N LEU A 245 32.41 -7.93 25.00
CA LEU A 245 32.41 -6.47 24.83
C LEU A 245 33.54 -5.97 23.93
N THR A 246 34.71 -6.61 24.00
CA THR A 246 35.92 -6.19 23.27
C THR A 246 36.05 -6.83 21.89
N ASP A 247 35.27 -7.85 21.59
CA ASP A 247 35.23 -8.53 20.30
C ASP A 247 34.23 -7.85 19.35
N GLU A 248 34.74 -7.19 18.31
CA GLU A 248 33.95 -6.47 17.29
C GLU A 248 33.12 -7.39 16.38
N GLU A 249 33.36 -8.70 16.38
CA GLU A 249 32.55 -9.67 15.61
C GLU A 249 31.17 -9.92 16.24
N PHE A 250 30.99 -9.55 17.51
CA PHE A 250 29.68 -9.66 18.17
C PHE A 250 28.73 -8.55 17.75
N VAL A 251 27.46 -8.91 17.56
CA VAL A 251 26.41 -7.92 17.24
C VAL A 251 26.23 -6.95 18.41
N GLN A 252 26.05 -5.67 18.09
CA GLN A 252 25.93 -4.56 19.04
C GLN A 252 24.89 -4.79 20.17
N THR A 253 23.82 -5.55 19.92
CA THR A 253 22.82 -5.89 20.94
C THR A 253 23.37 -6.81 22.03
N VAL A 254 24.24 -7.77 21.65
CA VAL A 254 24.92 -8.67 22.59
C VAL A 254 25.96 -7.90 23.38
N GLN A 255 26.81 -7.11 22.69
CA GLN A 255 27.82 -6.25 23.32
C GLN A 255 27.18 -5.25 24.30
N SER A 256 26.11 -4.58 23.88
CA SER A 256 25.36 -3.67 24.73
C SER A 256 24.78 -4.36 25.98
N THR A 257 24.27 -5.59 25.85
CA THR A 257 23.72 -6.33 26.98
C THR A 257 24.85 -6.84 27.90
N ALA A 258 26.00 -7.23 27.34
CA ALA A 258 27.20 -7.55 28.11
C ALA A 258 27.72 -6.32 28.89
N GLY A 259 27.64 -5.11 28.32
CA GLY A 259 27.92 -3.85 29.00
C GLY A 259 27.04 -3.62 30.22
N MET A 260 25.73 -3.92 30.10
CA MET A 260 24.81 -3.93 31.24
C MET A 260 25.18 -5.03 32.25
N ALA A 261 25.56 -6.23 31.80
CA ALA A 261 25.95 -7.32 32.69
C ALA A 261 27.19 -6.97 33.53
N VAL A 262 28.23 -6.37 32.93
CA VAL A 262 29.44 -5.94 33.65
C VAL A 262 29.08 -4.97 34.78
N VAL A 263 28.31 -3.92 34.49
CA VAL A 263 27.93 -2.92 35.50
C VAL A 263 27.04 -3.54 36.58
N LEU A 264 26.08 -4.39 36.20
CA LEU A 264 25.23 -5.10 37.14
C LEU A 264 26.05 -5.97 38.10
N PHE A 265 26.99 -6.75 37.59
CA PHE A 265 27.83 -7.62 38.41
C PHE A 265 28.72 -6.81 39.35
N ILE A 266 29.37 -5.74 38.87
CA ILE A 266 30.15 -4.83 39.73
C ILE A 266 29.27 -4.28 40.88
N ARG A 267 28.05 -3.84 40.56
CA ARG A 267 27.08 -3.35 41.55
C ARG A 267 26.69 -4.44 42.56
N SER A 268 26.45 -5.66 42.09
CA SER A 268 26.02 -6.79 42.92
C SER A 268 27.11 -7.30 43.86
N ILE A 269 28.37 -7.23 43.42
CA ILE A 269 29.54 -7.65 44.20
C ILE A 269 29.90 -6.61 45.28
N ARG A 270 29.81 -5.32 44.94
CA ARG A 270 30.27 -4.22 45.82
C ARG A 270 29.18 -3.65 46.72
N GLY A 271 27.92 -4.01 46.49
CA GLY A 271 26.77 -3.48 47.23
C GLY A 271 26.43 -2.03 46.85
N LYS A 272 25.61 -1.36 47.69
CA LYS A 272 25.02 -0.03 47.42
C LYS A 272 25.94 1.15 47.82
N GLY A 273 27.26 0.99 47.75
CA GLY A 273 28.24 2.02 48.14
C GLY A 273 28.64 2.98 47.00
N ASP A 274 29.22 4.13 47.35
CA ASP A 274 29.75 5.15 46.43
C ASP A 274 30.98 4.68 45.62
N ASP A 275 31.48 3.47 45.88
CA ASP A 275 32.58 2.85 45.13
C ASP A 275 32.19 2.42 43.71
N VAL A 276 30.93 2.02 43.49
CA VAL A 276 30.49 1.51 42.18
C VAL A 276 30.61 2.57 41.08
N PRO A 277 30.15 3.83 41.28
CA PRO A 277 30.36 4.90 40.30
C PRO A 277 31.84 5.16 39.98
N VAL A 278 32.74 5.08 40.98
CA VAL A 278 34.18 5.30 40.80
C VAL A 278 34.80 4.21 39.92
N ILE A 279 34.45 2.94 40.16
CA ILE A 279 34.93 1.81 39.36
C ILE A 279 34.47 1.93 37.91
N VAL A 280 33.19 2.25 37.70
CA VAL A 280 32.62 2.43 36.35
C VAL A 280 33.25 3.64 35.64
N ALA A 281 33.50 4.75 36.35
CA ALA A 281 34.21 5.91 35.79
C ALA A 281 35.62 5.54 35.31
N GLY A 282 36.38 4.76 36.10
CA GLY A 282 37.70 4.26 35.70
C GLY A 282 37.65 3.37 34.45
N LEU A 283 36.62 2.51 34.33
CA LEU A 283 36.39 1.69 33.13
C LEU A 283 36.02 2.53 31.90
N LEU A 284 35.36 3.68 32.06
CA LEU A 284 35.07 4.59 30.95
C LEU A 284 36.33 5.38 30.52
N GLN A 285 37.14 5.82 31.48
CA GLN A 285 38.34 6.63 31.24
C GLN A 285 39.59 5.81 30.86
N CYS A 286 39.53 4.48 30.93
CA CYS A 286 40.69 3.59 30.77
C CYS A 286 41.80 3.89 31.79
N SER A 287 41.44 4.35 32.99
CA SER A 287 42.39 4.67 34.05
C SER A 287 42.41 3.59 35.13
N VAL A 288 43.61 3.09 35.43
CA VAL A 288 43.88 2.25 36.59
C VAL A 288 44.57 3.13 37.64
N ASP A 289 43.80 4.00 38.30
CA ASP A 289 44.40 4.87 39.32
C ASP A 289 45.01 4.05 40.47
N ALA A 290 46.16 4.51 40.97
CA ALA A 290 46.88 3.94 42.11
C ALA A 290 46.08 3.98 43.44
N GLY A 291 44.97 4.73 43.48
CA GLY A 291 44.02 4.79 44.60
C GLY A 291 42.69 4.07 44.36
N SER A 292 42.57 3.24 43.32
CA SER A 292 41.27 2.62 43.00
C SER A 292 40.77 1.74 44.15
N THR A 293 39.52 1.91 44.55
CA THR A 293 38.91 1.05 45.57
C THR A 293 38.63 -0.37 45.06
N ALA A 294 38.72 -0.62 43.73
CA ALA A 294 38.46 -1.92 43.10
C ALA A 294 39.40 -3.05 43.59
N PRO A 295 38.86 -4.23 43.98
CA PRO A 295 39.67 -5.40 44.33
C PRO A 295 40.56 -5.88 43.18
N GLN A 296 41.72 -6.46 43.48
CA GLN A 296 42.68 -6.93 42.47
C GLN A 296 42.09 -7.96 41.50
N TRP A 297 41.29 -8.91 41.99
CA TRP A 297 40.63 -9.91 41.15
C TRP A 297 39.63 -9.29 40.17
N LEU A 298 38.95 -8.19 40.54
CA LEU A 298 38.00 -7.49 39.67
C LEU A 298 38.74 -6.79 38.53
N LYS A 299 39.90 -6.20 38.83
CA LYS A 299 40.78 -5.61 37.81
C LYS A 299 41.29 -6.67 36.84
N GLN A 300 41.68 -7.85 37.34
CA GLN A 300 42.13 -8.96 36.50
C GLN A 300 41.00 -9.47 35.60
N SER A 301 39.78 -9.59 36.13
CA SER A 301 38.61 -10.06 35.37
C SER A 301 38.15 -9.07 34.29
N CYS A 302 38.43 -7.78 34.48
CA CYS A 302 38.09 -6.70 33.55
C CYS A 302 39.33 -6.11 32.84
N ALA A 303 40.47 -6.82 32.82
CA ALA A 303 41.75 -6.26 32.35
C ALA A 303 41.65 -5.66 30.93
N GLY A 304 41.01 -6.37 30.00
CA GLY A 304 40.79 -5.91 28.62
C GLY A 304 39.91 -4.65 28.49
N LEU A 305 39.17 -4.26 29.54
CA LEU A 305 38.40 -3.00 29.55
C LEU A 305 39.22 -1.79 29.99
N TYR A 306 40.35 -1.99 30.68
CA TYR A 306 41.26 -0.93 31.11
C TYR A 306 42.35 -0.63 30.07
N GLU A 307 42.52 -1.49 29.06
CA GLU A 307 43.48 -1.29 27.98
C GLU A 307 43.09 -0.10 27.10
N SER A 308 44.07 0.76 26.80
CA SER A 308 43.88 1.90 25.88
C SER A 308 43.66 1.47 24.42
N SER A 309 43.97 0.22 24.08
CA SER A 309 43.82 -0.38 22.75
C SER A 309 42.42 -0.96 22.48
N ARG A 310 41.50 -0.92 23.45
CA ARG A 310 40.15 -1.49 23.28
C ARG A 310 39.32 -0.73 22.21
N PRO A 311 38.31 -1.38 21.61
CA PRO A 311 37.39 -0.72 20.68
C PRO A 311 36.69 0.49 21.30
N ALA A 312 36.53 1.56 20.51
CA ALA A 312 35.89 2.79 20.96
C ALA A 312 34.42 2.55 21.40
N ALA A 313 33.73 1.59 20.78
CA ALA A 313 32.35 1.22 21.10
C ALA A 313 32.18 0.62 22.51
N VAL A 314 33.24 0.11 23.15
CA VAL A 314 33.14 -0.44 24.52
C VAL A 314 32.69 0.63 25.51
N ALA A 315 33.19 1.85 25.38
CA ALA A 315 32.79 2.98 26.23
C ALA A 315 31.30 3.33 26.05
N LEU A 316 30.75 3.19 24.84
CA LEU A 316 29.32 3.36 24.56
C LEU A 316 28.47 2.31 25.28
N TYR A 317 28.85 1.03 25.20
CA TYR A 317 28.10 -0.06 25.83
C TYR A 317 28.19 -0.05 27.35
N LEU A 318 29.35 0.33 27.91
CA LEU A 318 29.49 0.55 29.35
C LEU A 318 28.69 1.76 29.82
N SER A 319 28.62 2.83 29.04
CA SER A 319 27.77 4.00 29.34
C SER A 319 26.29 3.62 29.37
N HIS A 320 25.84 2.80 28.42
CA HIS A 320 24.49 2.24 28.45
C HIS A 320 24.27 1.37 29.70
N GLY A 321 25.23 0.52 30.04
CA GLY A 321 25.20 -0.30 31.26
C GLY A 321 25.09 0.53 32.53
N ALA A 322 25.87 1.61 32.64
CA ALA A 322 25.86 2.54 33.76
C ALA A 322 24.48 3.18 33.95
N LEU A 323 23.89 3.69 32.87
CA LEU A 323 22.58 4.33 32.90
C LEU A 323 21.45 3.35 33.22
N ALA A 324 21.51 2.12 32.70
CA ALA A 324 20.44 1.15 32.88
C ALA A 324 20.49 0.41 34.22
N MET A 325 21.69 0.13 34.76
CA MET A 325 21.86 -0.74 35.93
C MET A 325 22.11 0.02 37.23
N LEU A 326 22.53 1.28 37.19
CA LEU A 326 22.66 2.11 38.39
C LEU A 326 21.33 2.79 38.73
N SER A 327 21.11 3.10 40.01
CA SER A 327 19.88 3.74 40.47
C SER A 327 20.03 5.27 40.45
N TRP A 328 19.33 5.92 39.52
CA TRP A 328 19.34 7.38 39.36
C TRP A 328 18.08 8.06 39.96
N ARG A 329 17.11 7.28 40.43
CA ARG A 329 15.81 7.76 40.95
C ARG A 329 15.74 7.72 42.48
N GLY A 330 15.29 8.82 43.10
CA GLY A 330 14.63 8.81 44.42
C GLY A 330 15.50 8.81 45.69
N LYS A 331 16.81 9.08 45.62
CA LYS A 331 17.68 9.30 46.81
C LYS A 331 18.71 10.40 46.52
N THR A 332 19.22 11.06 47.55
CA THR A 332 20.36 12.00 47.43
C THR A 332 21.51 11.30 46.71
N LEU A 333 21.77 11.73 45.48
CA LEU A 333 22.84 11.16 44.64
C LEU A 333 24.18 11.48 45.31
N GLY A 334 25.06 10.48 45.47
CA GLY A 334 26.40 10.70 46.00
C GLY A 334 27.26 11.54 45.05
N PRO A 335 28.28 12.26 45.53
CA PRO A 335 29.10 13.16 44.71
C PRO A 335 29.87 12.42 43.60
N GLN A 336 30.18 11.14 43.79
CA GLN A 336 30.82 10.31 42.76
C GLN A 336 29.84 9.86 41.67
N ALA A 337 28.58 9.66 42.02
CA ALA A 337 27.52 9.37 41.05
C ALA A 337 27.18 10.60 40.19
N GLU A 338 27.22 11.82 40.76
CA GLU A 338 27.11 13.07 39.99
C GLU A 338 28.24 13.19 38.96
N LYS A 339 29.49 12.96 39.37
CA LYS A 339 30.66 13.00 38.48
C LYS A 339 30.55 11.97 37.36
N LEU A 340 30.11 10.74 37.66
CA LEU A 340 29.90 9.72 36.64
C LEU A 340 28.81 10.13 35.64
N LEU A 341 27.70 10.71 36.13
CA LEU A 341 26.60 11.15 35.26
C LEU A 341 27.05 12.26 34.30
N LEU A 342 27.92 13.16 34.73
CA LEU A 342 28.50 14.22 33.87
C LEU A 342 29.60 13.70 32.93
N LEU A 343 30.31 12.64 33.32
CA LEU A 343 31.34 12.00 32.49
C LEU A 343 30.76 11.26 31.28
N ILE A 344 29.62 10.60 31.44
CA ILE A 344 28.98 9.79 30.38
C ILE A 344 28.77 10.58 29.06
N PRO A 345 28.10 11.74 29.04
CA PRO A 345 27.87 12.48 27.79
C PRO A 345 29.19 13.01 27.20
N GLU A 346 30.16 13.39 28.02
CA GLU A 346 31.50 13.79 27.58
C GLU A 346 32.21 12.67 26.78
N VAL A 347 32.15 11.45 27.30
CA VAL A 347 32.69 10.24 26.64
C VAL A 347 31.91 9.96 25.34
N LEU A 348 30.58 9.99 25.37
CA LEU A 348 29.76 9.71 24.19
C LEU A 348 29.97 10.72 23.06
N LEU A 349 30.05 12.02 23.39
CA LEU A 349 30.31 13.08 22.41
C LEU A 349 31.74 13.01 21.84
N SER A 350 32.70 12.43 22.56
CA SER A 350 34.03 12.17 22.00
C SER A 350 34.02 11.03 20.97
N LEU A 351 33.13 10.04 21.14
CA LEU A 351 32.95 8.93 20.21
C LEU A 351 32.21 9.35 18.93
N ASP A 352 31.28 10.29 19.05
CA ASP A 352 30.49 10.84 17.94
C ASP A 352 31.38 11.37 16.81
N THR A 353 32.51 11.99 17.15
CA THR A 353 33.48 12.48 16.15
C THR A 353 34.28 11.38 15.43
N ARG A 354 34.31 10.15 15.98
CA ARG A 354 35.15 9.05 15.52
C ARG A 354 34.38 7.98 14.75
N VAL A 355 33.09 7.82 15.00
CA VAL A 355 32.29 6.71 14.46
C VAL A 355 31.37 7.20 13.35
N LYS A 356 31.52 6.64 12.15
CA LYS A 356 30.73 6.99 10.96
C LYS A 356 29.61 5.99 10.65
N GLU A 357 29.55 4.87 11.35
CA GLU A 357 28.56 3.82 11.09
C GLU A 357 27.18 4.21 11.65
N SER A 358 26.16 4.23 10.78
CA SER A 358 24.81 4.70 11.15
C SER A 358 24.14 3.86 12.26
N SER A 359 24.51 2.58 12.39
CA SER A 359 24.04 1.68 13.45
C SER A 359 24.55 2.15 14.83
N THR A 360 25.82 2.52 14.92
CA THR A 360 26.42 3.02 16.16
C THR A 360 25.94 4.42 16.50
N VAL A 361 25.77 5.30 15.50
CA VAL A 361 25.17 6.64 15.70
C VAL A 361 23.78 6.53 16.32
N MET A 362 22.95 5.56 15.88
CA MET A 362 21.66 5.28 16.51
C MET A 362 21.77 4.89 17.98
N VAL A 363 22.76 4.05 18.33
CA VAL A 363 22.98 3.64 19.72
C VAL A 363 23.49 4.83 20.55
N VAL A 364 24.41 5.64 20.03
CA VAL A 364 24.89 6.88 20.68
C VAL A 364 23.71 7.81 20.98
N ALA A 365 22.89 8.12 19.98
CA ALA A 365 21.72 8.97 20.15
C ALA A 365 20.75 8.41 21.19
N ARG A 366 20.46 7.10 21.15
CA ARG A 366 19.61 6.43 22.15
C ARG A 366 20.18 6.49 23.57
N VAL A 367 21.48 6.32 23.73
CA VAL A 367 22.14 6.35 25.04
C VAL A 367 22.21 7.78 25.57
N LEU A 368 22.41 8.80 24.72
CA LEU A 368 22.29 10.21 25.11
C LEU A 368 20.87 10.56 25.55
N THR A 369 19.85 10.06 24.86
CA THR A 369 18.46 10.26 25.29
C THR A 369 18.20 9.57 26.64
N LEU A 370 18.68 8.34 26.84
CA LEU A 370 18.60 7.64 28.12
C LEU A 370 19.31 8.42 29.24
N TRP A 371 20.49 8.98 28.95
CA TRP A 371 21.24 9.84 29.87
C TRP A 371 20.43 11.07 30.25
N SER A 372 19.89 11.79 29.27
CA SER A 372 19.13 13.01 29.53
C SER A 372 17.87 12.72 30.36
N GLY A 373 17.21 11.57 30.15
CA GLY A 373 16.11 11.13 31.02
C GLY A 373 16.56 10.84 32.46
N ALA A 374 17.69 10.14 32.64
CA ALA A 374 18.26 9.91 33.97
C ALA A 374 18.67 11.22 34.67
N ALA A 375 19.22 12.18 33.93
CA ALA A 375 19.54 13.50 34.44
C ALA A 375 18.29 14.28 34.87
N VAL A 376 17.20 14.22 34.08
CA VAL A 376 15.92 14.84 34.44
C VAL A 376 15.37 14.23 35.73
N ASP A 377 15.39 12.90 35.85
CA ASP A 377 14.96 12.18 37.07
C ASP A 377 15.76 12.62 38.31
N CYS A 378 17.05 12.95 38.17
CA CYS A 378 17.91 13.42 39.27
C CYS A 378 17.62 14.88 39.68
N VAL A 379 17.28 15.74 38.72
CA VAL A 379 17.10 17.19 38.94
C VAL A 379 15.67 17.53 39.40
N GLN A 380 14.68 16.66 39.16
CA GLN A 380 13.28 16.83 39.60
C GLN A 380 13.07 16.70 41.13
N VAL A 381 14.09 16.32 41.90
CA VAL A 381 14.02 16.20 43.36
C VAL A 381 14.17 17.57 44.04
N ASP A 382 13.50 17.79 45.19
CA ASP A 382 13.45 19.08 45.92
C ASP A 382 14.81 19.74 46.22
N THR A 383 15.90 18.96 46.27
CA THR A 383 17.28 19.44 46.39
C THR A 383 18.11 18.98 45.20
N CYS A 384 18.29 19.86 44.22
CA CYS A 384 19.13 19.59 43.06
C CYS A 384 20.61 19.47 43.49
N PRO A 385 21.32 18.41 43.09
CA PRO A 385 22.74 18.27 43.41
C PRO A 385 23.60 19.39 42.78
N PRO A 386 24.57 19.97 43.52
CA PRO A 386 25.22 21.23 43.15
C PRO A 386 26.12 21.13 41.90
N LEU A 387 26.75 19.97 41.64
CA LEU A 387 27.59 19.80 40.44
C LEU A 387 26.72 19.69 39.19
N LEU A 388 25.57 19.00 39.30
CA LEU A 388 24.59 18.90 38.22
C LEU A 388 23.96 20.26 37.91
N HIS A 389 23.59 21.02 38.94
CA HIS A 389 23.01 22.36 38.78
C HIS A 389 23.90 23.28 37.93
N SER A 390 25.19 23.39 38.25
CA SER A 390 26.10 24.27 37.51
C SER A 390 26.42 23.77 36.09
N SER A 391 26.38 22.46 35.86
CA SER A 391 26.79 21.85 34.58
C SER A 391 25.65 21.69 33.57
N LEU A 392 24.40 21.67 34.02
CA LEU A 392 23.21 21.40 33.18
C LEU A 392 22.35 22.64 32.88
N VAL A 393 22.74 23.83 33.37
CA VAL A 393 22.12 25.11 32.98
C VAL A 393 22.47 25.47 31.54
N GLY A 394 21.53 26.09 30.84
CA GLY A 394 21.71 26.62 29.49
C GLY A 394 22.92 27.54 29.39
N GLY A 395 23.74 27.33 28.35
CA GLY A 395 24.99 28.07 28.14
C GLY A 395 26.22 27.41 28.79
N SER A 396 26.07 26.33 29.55
CA SER A 396 27.22 25.53 29.99
C SER A 396 27.93 24.85 28.80
N HIS A 397 29.20 24.50 28.98
CA HIS A 397 30.01 23.83 27.96
C HIS A 397 29.38 22.49 27.50
N LEU A 398 28.84 21.72 28.44
CA LEU A 398 28.23 20.43 28.15
C LEU A 398 26.96 20.59 27.30
N ILE A 399 26.07 21.52 27.68
CA ILE A 399 24.83 21.80 26.94
C ILE A 399 25.13 22.34 25.54
N ALA A 400 26.14 23.21 25.39
CA ALA A 400 26.57 23.72 24.09
C ALA A 400 27.05 22.59 23.15
N ARG A 401 27.81 21.62 23.66
CA ARG A 401 28.25 20.46 22.87
C ARG A 401 27.09 19.52 22.51
N LEU A 402 26.13 19.34 23.42
CA LEU A 402 24.92 18.55 23.15
C LEU A 402 24.04 19.23 22.08
N HIS A 403 23.91 20.56 22.11
CA HIS A 403 23.23 21.32 21.05
C HIS A 403 23.92 21.15 19.69
N HIS A 404 25.26 21.21 19.66
CA HIS A 404 26.01 20.95 18.43
C HIS A 404 25.76 19.54 17.88
N HIS A 405 25.72 18.52 18.76
CA HIS A 405 25.37 17.15 18.38
C HIS A 405 23.94 17.07 17.79
N ILE A 406 22.97 17.74 18.41
CA ILE A 406 21.59 17.79 17.92
C ILE A 406 21.53 18.40 16.51
N TYR A 407 22.19 19.53 16.27
CA TYR A 407 22.21 20.18 14.96
C TYR A 407 22.95 19.39 13.89
N ALA A 408 23.92 18.56 14.27
CA ALA A 408 24.58 17.66 13.32
C ALA A 408 23.70 16.47 12.91
N HIS A 409 22.76 16.02 13.77
CA HIS A 409 22.06 14.74 13.61
C HIS A 409 20.54 14.83 13.43
N TRP A 410 19.92 15.99 13.59
CA TRP A 410 18.48 16.18 13.44
C TRP A 410 17.92 15.91 12.03
N GLU A 411 18.77 15.87 11.00
CA GLU A 411 18.42 15.56 9.60
C GLU A 411 19.01 14.22 9.14
N HIS A 412 19.46 13.40 10.08
CA HIS A 412 20.05 12.10 9.77
C HIS A 412 19.05 11.21 8.98
N PRO A 413 19.51 10.42 7.99
CA PRO A 413 18.62 9.60 7.15
C PRO A 413 17.80 8.57 7.94
N LEU A 414 18.33 8.07 9.05
CA LEU A 414 17.61 7.15 9.94
C LEU A 414 16.60 7.88 10.83
N ASP A 415 15.31 7.55 10.67
CA ASP A 415 14.18 8.10 11.45
C ASP A 415 14.39 7.99 12.97
N GLY A 416 14.92 6.85 13.43
CA GLY A 416 15.18 6.65 14.85
C GLY A 416 16.18 7.65 15.42
N VAL A 417 17.21 8.07 14.66
CA VAL A 417 18.17 9.08 15.12
C VAL A 417 17.48 10.43 15.26
N ARG A 418 16.63 10.80 14.30
CA ARG A 418 15.85 12.06 14.36
C ARG A 418 14.92 12.08 15.57
N HIS A 419 14.25 10.98 15.88
CA HIS A 419 13.40 10.85 17.07
C HIS A 419 14.18 10.95 18.38
N GLN A 420 15.32 10.27 18.50
CA GLN A 420 16.18 10.36 19.70
C GLN A 420 16.72 11.78 19.89
N THR A 421 17.16 12.42 18.81
CA THR A 421 17.67 13.80 18.80
C THR A 421 16.61 14.81 19.25
N ARG A 422 15.37 14.67 18.77
CA ARG A 422 14.23 15.48 19.23
C ARG A 422 13.94 15.26 20.72
N SER A 423 13.93 14.00 21.18
CA SER A 423 13.69 13.67 22.59
C SER A 423 14.80 14.19 23.50
N LEU A 424 16.06 14.13 23.04
CA LEU A 424 17.20 14.71 23.73
C LEU A 424 17.00 16.22 23.88
N PHE A 425 16.68 16.94 22.80
CA PHE A 425 16.40 18.38 22.84
C PHE A 425 15.29 18.73 23.84
N GLN A 426 14.19 17.98 23.86
CA GLN A 426 13.10 18.17 24.84
C GLN A 426 13.57 17.97 26.29
N ASN A 427 14.42 16.96 26.54
CA ASN A 427 14.98 16.74 27.87
C ASN A 427 15.95 17.87 28.27
N LEU A 428 16.72 18.44 27.34
CA LEU A 428 17.60 19.58 27.63
C LEU A 428 16.81 20.83 28.04
N LEU A 429 15.66 21.09 27.42
CA LEU A 429 14.76 22.18 27.84
C LEU A 429 14.28 21.97 29.28
N THR A 430 13.81 20.75 29.59
CA THR A 430 13.37 20.37 30.95
C THR A 430 14.49 20.46 31.98
N LEU A 431 15.71 20.02 31.64
CA LEU A 431 16.89 20.13 32.51
C LEU A 431 17.21 21.59 32.83
N HIS A 432 17.23 22.43 31.80
CA HIS A 432 17.48 23.85 31.99
C HIS A 432 16.39 24.50 32.85
N GLN A 433 15.10 24.19 32.62
CA GLN A 433 14.01 24.72 33.43
C GLN A 433 14.17 24.38 34.91
N HIS A 434 14.60 23.16 35.24
CA HIS A 434 14.79 22.77 36.64
C HIS A 434 16.13 23.23 37.25
N CYS A 435 17.12 23.64 36.46
CA CYS A 435 18.38 24.20 36.96
C CYS A 435 18.46 25.73 36.86
N SER A 436 17.54 26.39 36.14
CA SER A 436 17.48 27.85 36.01
C SER A 436 16.85 28.49 37.26
N ASP A 437 17.21 29.75 37.51
CA ASP A 437 16.55 30.60 38.51
C ASP A 437 15.12 30.99 38.07
N HIS A 438 14.79 30.85 36.78
CA HIS A 438 13.50 31.21 36.17
C HIS A 438 12.49 30.05 36.11
N LYS A 439 12.44 29.19 37.15
CA LYS A 439 11.57 27.99 37.15
C LYS A 439 10.07 28.29 36.98
N SER A 440 9.62 29.41 37.56
CA SER A 440 8.21 29.80 37.63
C SER A 440 7.69 30.46 36.35
N ASP A 441 8.56 31.07 35.56
CA ASP A 441 8.21 31.70 34.29
C ASP A 441 9.32 31.44 33.25
N PRO A 442 9.26 30.31 32.53
CA PRO A 442 10.28 29.98 31.53
C PRO A 442 10.21 30.87 30.28
N THR A 443 9.17 31.70 30.13
CA THR A 443 9.02 32.61 28.97
C THR A 443 9.83 33.89 29.10
N SER A 444 10.24 34.26 30.32
CA SER A 444 11.13 35.39 30.58
C SER A 444 12.61 34.99 30.68
N ASP A 445 12.94 33.71 30.52
CA ASP A 445 14.31 33.21 30.59
C ASP A 445 15.13 33.71 29.36
N PRO A 446 16.31 34.35 29.58
CA PRO A 446 17.11 34.92 28.51
C PRO A 446 17.76 33.87 27.60
N TYR A 447 18.13 32.70 28.14
CA TYR A 447 18.71 31.61 27.36
C TYR A 447 17.67 31.00 26.42
N ILE A 448 16.47 30.73 26.93
CA ILE A 448 15.34 30.24 26.12
C ILE A 448 14.94 31.25 25.04
N SER A 449 14.95 32.54 25.38
CA SER A 449 14.69 33.63 24.43
C SER A 449 15.71 33.67 23.29
N GLN A 450 17.00 33.55 23.61
CA GLN A 450 18.06 33.51 22.60
C GLN A 450 17.95 32.25 21.74
N LEU A 451 17.81 31.07 22.35
CA LEU A 451 17.66 29.79 21.65
C LEU A 451 16.49 29.81 20.67
N THR A 452 15.35 30.39 21.07
CA THR A 452 14.16 30.49 20.22
C THR A 452 14.41 31.42 19.03
N ARG A 453 15.06 32.57 19.24
CA ARG A 453 15.42 33.50 18.16
C ARG A 453 16.40 32.88 17.18
N ASP A 454 17.42 32.17 17.67
CA ASP A 454 18.40 31.48 16.84
C ASP A 454 17.72 30.41 15.97
N LEU A 455 16.83 29.60 16.56
CA LEU A 455 16.07 28.59 15.82
C LEU A 455 15.13 29.21 14.76
N LEU A 456 14.45 30.32 15.08
CA LEU A 456 13.60 31.03 14.12
C LEU A 456 14.39 31.63 12.96
N ALA A 457 15.63 32.10 13.21
CA ALA A 457 16.52 32.68 12.22
C ALA A 457 17.12 31.68 11.22
N LEU A 458 17.11 30.38 11.54
CA LEU A 458 17.57 29.32 10.62
C LEU A 458 16.74 29.28 9.32
N GLU A 459 17.32 28.73 8.26
CA GLU A 459 16.61 28.56 6.99
C GLU A 459 15.48 27.54 7.09
N TRP A 460 14.36 27.80 6.41
CA TRP A 460 13.15 26.96 6.51
C TRP A 460 13.23 25.63 5.78
N HIS A 461 14.24 25.42 4.93
CA HIS A 461 14.47 24.12 4.28
C HIS A 461 15.08 23.08 5.23
N MET A 462 15.57 23.52 6.39
CA MET A 462 16.12 22.63 7.43
C MET A 462 14.98 21.91 8.15
N LYS A 463 14.73 20.64 7.82
CA LYS A 463 13.66 19.79 8.37
C LYS A 463 13.78 19.62 9.89
N GLY A 464 15.01 19.59 10.42
CA GLY A 464 15.27 19.50 11.85
C GLY A 464 14.66 20.66 12.67
N LYS A 465 14.60 21.86 12.07
CA LYS A 465 14.04 23.08 12.67
C LYS A 465 12.61 22.90 13.16
N TYR A 466 11.77 22.21 12.38
CA TYR A 466 10.35 22.02 12.70
C TYR A 466 10.18 21.17 13.97
N GLY A 467 11.01 20.13 14.14
CA GLY A 467 11.00 19.29 15.32
C GLY A 467 11.41 20.04 16.59
N THR A 468 12.45 20.88 16.53
CA THR A 468 12.90 21.69 17.67
C THR A 468 11.92 22.80 18.03
N LEU A 469 11.32 23.47 17.05
CA LEU A 469 10.27 24.46 17.29
C LEU A 469 9.02 23.80 17.90
N ALA A 470 8.65 22.60 17.45
CA ALA A 470 7.55 21.85 18.04
C ALA A 470 7.80 21.51 19.52
N CYS A 471 9.04 21.14 19.89
CA CYS A 471 9.41 20.95 21.29
C CYS A 471 9.28 22.23 22.13
N LEU A 472 9.64 23.40 21.57
CA LEU A 472 9.43 24.68 22.26
C LEU A 472 7.94 24.99 22.46
N VAL A 473 7.09 24.68 21.48
CA VAL A 473 5.63 24.84 21.61
C VAL A 473 5.06 23.90 22.67
N GLU A 474 5.55 22.66 22.74
CA GLU A 474 5.15 21.69 23.76
C GLU A 474 5.60 22.10 25.18
N HIS A 475 6.71 22.83 25.31
CA HIS A 475 7.28 23.24 26.59
C HIS A 475 6.79 24.60 27.09
N LEU A 476 6.69 25.61 26.20
CA LEU A 476 6.38 27.01 26.55
C LEU A 476 4.98 27.45 26.08
N GLY A 477 4.37 26.70 25.16
CA GLY A 477 3.11 27.05 24.51
C GLY A 477 3.26 27.89 23.24
N ALA A 478 2.20 27.93 22.44
CA ALA A 478 2.20 28.63 21.14
C ALA A 478 2.21 30.15 21.26
N GLU A 479 1.57 30.74 22.28
CA GLU A 479 1.54 32.21 22.47
C GLU A 479 2.95 32.82 22.54
N TYR A 480 3.90 32.11 23.14
CA TYR A 480 5.28 32.59 23.25
C TYR A 480 5.93 32.76 21.86
N LEU A 481 5.79 31.77 20.97
CA LEU A 481 6.33 31.86 19.61
C LEU A 481 5.58 32.88 18.76
N LEU A 482 4.25 32.97 18.89
CA LEU A 482 3.44 33.94 18.16
C LEU A 482 3.73 35.40 18.56
N LYS A 483 4.10 35.64 19.83
CA LYS A 483 4.56 36.97 20.29
C LYS A 483 5.90 37.36 19.66
N LEU A 484 6.78 36.39 19.41
CA LEU A 484 8.08 36.63 18.78
C LEU A 484 7.97 36.79 17.25
N ASP A 485 7.12 35.99 16.58
CA ASP A 485 6.85 36.08 15.15
C ASP A 485 5.37 35.82 14.83
N GLY A 486 4.57 36.89 14.77
CA GLY A 486 3.14 36.81 14.43
C GLY A 486 2.85 36.40 12.98
N GLY A 487 3.85 36.48 12.08
CA GLY A 487 3.73 36.07 10.68
C GLY A 487 4.02 34.58 10.45
N LEU A 488 4.33 33.84 11.52
CA LEU A 488 4.70 32.42 11.46
C LEU A 488 3.65 31.53 10.77
N PRO A 489 2.32 31.63 11.04
CA PRO A 489 1.32 30.82 10.36
C PRO A 489 1.31 31.01 8.84
N SER A 490 1.30 32.27 8.38
CA SER A 490 1.30 32.61 6.96
C SER A 490 2.56 32.11 6.25
N ARG A 491 3.72 32.19 6.91
CA ARG A 491 4.99 31.69 6.36
C ARG A 491 4.97 30.17 6.20
N LEU A 492 4.50 29.44 7.21
CA LEU A 492 4.41 27.97 7.16
C LEU A 492 3.44 27.50 6.06
N LEU A 493 2.28 28.15 5.91
CA LEU A 493 1.34 27.88 4.82
C LEU A 493 1.96 28.19 3.44
N GLY A 494 2.78 29.23 3.33
CA GLY A 494 3.54 29.57 2.13
C GLY A 494 4.52 28.45 1.70
N LEU A 495 5.14 27.77 2.66
CA LEU A 495 6.10 26.69 2.41
C LEU A 495 5.45 25.38 1.96
N MET A 496 4.14 25.22 2.18
CA MET A 496 3.41 24.00 1.78
C MET A 496 3.29 23.83 0.26
N GLY A 497 3.84 24.72 -0.56
CA GLY A 497 4.03 24.48 -1.99
C GLY A 497 5.11 23.45 -2.31
N ASP A 498 6.02 23.16 -1.38
CA ASP A 498 7.06 22.14 -1.52
C ASP A 498 6.61 20.82 -0.90
N GLN A 499 6.54 19.76 -1.71
CA GLN A 499 6.14 18.41 -1.28
C GLN A 499 6.98 17.89 -0.11
N THR A 500 8.26 18.24 -0.06
CA THR A 500 9.20 17.73 0.95
C THR A 500 9.05 18.43 2.30
N LEU A 501 8.55 19.67 2.32
CA LEU A 501 8.39 20.50 3.51
C LEU A 501 6.95 20.51 4.04
N ALA A 502 5.96 20.30 3.18
CA ALA A 502 4.54 20.28 3.54
C ALA A 502 4.18 19.43 4.79
N PRO A 503 4.66 18.18 4.95
CA PRO A 503 4.35 17.40 6.16
C PRO A 503 4.98 18.01 7.43
N TYR A 504 6.22 18.49 7.37
CA TYR A 504 6.90 19.11 8.52
C TYR A 504 6.26 20.45 8.93
N ALA A 505 5.89 21.27 7.94
CA ALA A 505 5.18 22.52 8.16
C ALA A 505 3.80 22.27 8.77
N SER A 506 3.07 21.27 8.27
CA SER A 506 1.78 20.86 8.83
C SER A 506 1.90 20.37 10.27
N ASP A 507 2.89 19.54 10.59
CA ASP A 507 3.09 19.02 11.95
C ASP A 507 3.39 20.14 12.96
N LEU A 508 4.20 21.13 12.57
CA LEU A 508 4.46 22.31 13.41
C LEU A 508 3.21 23.18 13.56
N LEU A 509 2.49 23.45 12.46
CA LEU A 509 1.22 24.19 12.48
C LEU A 509 0.21 23.53 13.42
N GLU A 510 0.09 22.20 13.38
CA GLU A 510 -0.79 21.43 14.27
C GLU A 510 -0.46 21.63 15.73
N LYS A 511 0.82 21.49 16.10
CA LYS A 511 1.24 21.72 17.48
C LYS A 511 0.96 23.15 17.93
N LEU A 512 1.17 24.13 17.06
CA LEU A 512 0.90 25.53 17.35
C LEU A 512 -0.59 25.81 17.55
N PHE A 513 -1.48 25.43 16.62
CA PHE A 513 -2.89 25.78 16.74
C PHE A 513 -3.60 25.01 17.85
N VAL A 514 -3.17 23.77 18.15
CA VAL A 514 -3.70 22.98 19.29
C VAL A 514 -3.28 23.60 20.61
N SER A 515 -2.01 23.98 20.75
CA SER A 515 -1.49 24.65 21.94
C SER A 515 -2.12 26.04 22.12
N HIS A 516 -2.21 26.84 21.05
CA HIS A 516 -2.83 28.17 21.10
C HIS A 516 -4.30 28.10 21.52
N LYS A 517 -5.07 27.13 20.98
CA LYS A 517 -6.45 26.88 21.40
C LYS A 517 -6.53 26.58 22.90
N ALA A 518 -5.69 25.67 23.40
CA ALA A 518 -5.68 25.31 24.82
C ALA A 518 -5.38 26.52 25.73
N GLN A 519 -4.43 27.36 25.33
CA GLN A 519 -4.07 28.58 26.07
C GLN A 519 -5.22 29.61 26.07
N LEU A 520 -5.85 29.84 24.91
CA LEU A 520 -6.99 30.74 24.81
C LEU A 520 -8.20 30.25 25.62
N CYS A 521 -8.54 28.96 25.55
CA CYS A 521 -9.61 28.39 26.37
C CYS A 521 -9.33 28.51 27.87
N ALA A 522 -8.07 28.38 28.31
CA ALA A 522 -7.69 28.56 29.72
C ALA A 522 -7.83 30.02 30.18
N ARG A 523 -7.63 30.98 29.27
CA ARG A 523 -7.74 32.43 29.54
C ARG A 523 -9.19 32.90 29.57
N PHE A 524 -10.02 32.42 28.66
CA PHE A 524 -11.44 32.79 28.52
C PHE A 524 -12.32 31.63 29.02
N ARG A 525 -12.43 31.50 30.36
CA ARG A 525 -13.07 30.35 31.01
C ARG A 525 -14.58 30.18 30.74
N ASP A 526 -15.29 31.23 30.33
CA ASP A 526 -16.77 31.23 30.23
C ASP A 526 -17.34 31.92 28.98
N GLY A 527 -16.68 31.81 27.81
CA GLY A 527 -17.21 32.40 26.57
C GLY A 527 -16.62 31.84 25.27
N ASN A 528 -17.32 32.07 24.15
CA ASN A 528 -16.85 31.76 22.80
C ASN A 528 -15.97 32.88 22.20
N ASP A 529 -15.65 33.92 22.97
CA ASP A 529 -14.93 35.13 22.52
C ASP A 529 -13.48 34.85 22.08
N TRP A 530 -12.93 33.68 22.42
CA TRP A 530 -11.60 33.27 21.95
C TRP A 530 -11.59 32.82 20.47
N ILE A 531 -12.76 32.47 19.92
CA ILE A 531 -12.88 31.88 18.57
C ILE A 531 -12.39 32.86 17.51
N ASP A 532 -12.79 34.13 17.60
CA ASP A 532 -12.42 35.17 16.63
C ASP A 532 -10.90 35.40 16.61
N GLY A 533 -10.28 35.51 17.79
CA GLY A 533 -8.83 35.65 17.90
C GLY A 533 -8.06 34.43 17.40
N TRP A 534 -8.62 33.23 17.52
CA TRP A 534 -8.04 32.02 16.95
C TRP A 534 -8.23 31.95 15.43
N HIS A 535 -9.40 32.36 14.91
CA HIS A 535 -9.67 32.43 13.47
C HIS A 535 -8.78 33.45 12.77
N GLU A 536 -8.54 34.62 13.37
CA GLU A 536 -7.63 35.63 12.83
C GLU A 536 -6.20 35.11 12.63
N VAL A 537 -5.71 34.27 13.55
CA VAL A 537 -4.33 33.74 13.48
C VAL A 537 -4.20 32.55 12.53
N TRP A 538 -5.21 31.66 12.46
CA TRP A 538 -5.08 30.37 11.76
C TRP A 538 -5.95 30.23 10.51
N VAL A 539 -7.13 30.83 10.52
CA VAL A 539 -8.12 30.70 9.44
C VAL A 539 -7.95 31.82 8.41
N THR A 540 -7.79 33.07 8.83
CA THR A 540 -7.63 34.20 7.91
C THR A 540 -6.42 34.02 6.98
N PRO A 541 -5.21 33.64 7.45
CA PRO A 541 -4.08 33.34 6.56
C PRO A 541 -4.33 32.15 5.64
N LEU A 542 -5.02 31.12 6.14
CA LEU A 542 -5.41 29.97 5.33
C LEU A 542 -6.31 30.41 4.17
N LEU A 543 -7.31 31.25 4.41
CA LEU A 543 -8.23 31.74 3.38
C LEU A 543 -7.54 32.66 2.36
N GLN A 544 -6.54 33.44 2.77
CA GLN A 544 -5.75 34.26 1.85
C GLN A 544 -4.92 33.41 0.87
N VAL A 545 -4.28 32.35 1.38
CA VAL A 545 -3.55 31.36 0.56
C VAL A 545 -4.54 30.54 -0.29
N LEU A 546 -5.63 30.08 0.35
CA LEU A 546 -7.00 29.86 -0.15
C LEU A 546 -7.42 30.56 -1.45
N CYS A 547 -7.14 31.84 -1.62
CA CYS A 547 -7.62 32.58 -2.78
C CYS A 547 -6.57 32.68 -3.90
N THR A 548 -5.29 32.57 -3.56
CA THR A 548 -4.16 32.96 -4.42
C THR A 548 -3.21 31.81 -4.79
N ALA A 549 -3.24 30.69 -4.06
CA ALA A 549 -2.29 29.59 -4.23
C ALA A 549 -2.45 28.84 -5.56
N ARG A 550 -1.34 28.21 -5.97
CA ARG A 550 -1.27 27.25 -7.08
C ARG A 550 -1.98 25.94 -6.72
N LEU A 551 -2.26 25.11 -7.73
CA LEU A 551 -2.90 23.80 -7.55
C LEU A 551 -2.10 22.90 -6.60
N ASP A 552 -0.79 22.78 -6.78
CA ASP A 552 0.05 21.87 -5.97
C ASP A 552 0.04 22.25 -4.48
N GLN A 553 0.26 23.54 -4.19
CA GLN A 553 0.18 24.07 -2.82
C GLN A 553 -1.21 23.87 -2.21
N THR A 554 -2.27 24.07 -3.01
CA THR A 554 -3.64 23.81 -2.55
C THR A 554 -3.81 22.36 -2.15
N THR A 555 -3.41 21.41 -3.01
CA THR A 555 -3.49 19.97 -2.73
C THR A 555 -2.81 19.61 -1.42
N TYR A 556 -1.57 20.08 -1.20
CA TYR A 556 -0.86 19.80 0.05
C TYR A 556 -1.50 20.44 1.29
N ILE A 557 -2.07 21.64 1.18
CA ILE A 557 -2.83 22.25 2.27
C ILE A 557 -4.07 21.43 2.61
N LEU A 558 -4.79 20.91 1.60
CA LEU A 558 -5.97 20.07 1.82
C LEU A 558 -5.64 18.69 2.38
N ASP A 559 -4.52 18.10 1.98
CA ASP A 559 -4.13 16.77 2.42
C ASP A 559 -3.51 16.79 3.82
N TYR A 560 -2.65 17.76 4.10
CA TYR A 560 -1.85 17.78 5.33
C TYR A 560 -2.38 18.72 6.40
N PHE A 561 -2.97 19.88 6.08
CA PHE A 561 -3.28 20.93 7.08
C PHE A 561 -4.77 21.05 7.40
N LEU A 562 -5.63 21.26 6.40
CA LEU A 562 -7.06 21.50 6.60
C LEU A 562 -7.77 20.40 7.42
N PRO A 563 -7.48 19.09 7.24
CA PRO A 563 -8.11 18.03 8.04
C PRO A 563 -7.77 18.16 9.52
N LYS A 564 -6.52 18.51 9.85
CA LYS A 564 -6.07 18.68 11.23
C LYS A 564 -6.72 19.91 11.87
N LEU A 565 -6.84 21.01 11.12
CA LEU A 565 -7.49 22.24 11.56
C LEU A 565 -8.98 22.02 11.87
N LEU A 566 -9.74 21.39 10.95
CA LEU A 566 -11.17 21.14 11.13
C LEU A 566 -11.46 20.13 12.25
N ARG A 567 -10.59 19.14 12.45
CA ARG A 567 -10.68 18.23 13.61
C ARG A 567 -10.46 18.97 14.94
N CYS A 568 -9.56 19.95 14.95
CA CYS A 568 -9.28 20.76 16.14
C CYS A 568 -10.44 21.72 16.46
N ASN A 569 -11.01 22.39 15.46
CA ASN A 569 -12.15 23.30 15.65
C ASN A 569 -13.17 23.22 14.48
N PRO A 570 -14.21 22.37 14.58
CA PRO A 570 -15.21 22.20 13.53
C PRO A 570 -16.00 23.48 13.20
N PHE A 571 -16.21 24.37 14.18
CA PHE A 571 -16.91 25.65 13.98
C PHE A 571 -16.17 26.60 13.02
N SER A 572 -14.90 26.33 12.74
CA SER A 572 -14.13 27.11 11.76
C SER A 572 -14.73 27.04 10.37
N LEU A 573 -15.44 25.96 10.02
CA LEU A 573 -16.03 25.81 8.70
C LEU A 573 -17.09 26.88 8.42
N SER A 574 -17.98 27.18 9.37
CA SER A 574 -19.01 28.21 9.18
C SER A 574 -18.40 29.61 9.04
N HIS A 575 -17.38 29.92 9.85
CA HIS A 575 -16.63 31.16 9.73
C HIS A 575 -15.91 31.27 8.38
N MET A 576 -15.26 30.19 7.92
CA MET A 576 -14.60 30.14 6.61
C MET A 576 -15.58 30.41 5.46
N VAL A 577 -16.78 29.84 5.55
CA VAL A 577 -17.83 30.04 4.55
C VAL A 577 -18.31 31.49 4.54
N GLN A 578 -18.59 32.08 5.70
CA GLN A 578 -19.02 33.48 5.82
C GLN A 578 -17.95 34.44 5.30
N ALA A 579 -16.70 34.30 5.77
CA ALA A 579 -15.59 35.14 5.34
C ALA A 579 -15.35 35.08 3.82
N LEU A 580 -15.48 33.90 3.20
CA LEU A 580 -15.33 33.75 1.75
C LEU A 580 -16.52 34.29 0.95
N GLN A 581 -17.73 34.32 1.52
CA GLN A 581 -18.91 34.91 0.89
C GLN A 581 -18.89 36.45 0.94
N GLU A 582 -18.35 37.02 2.01
CA GLU A 582 -18.23 38.47 2.22
C GLU A 582 -17.04 39.09 1.47
N MET A 583 -16.08 38.27 1.05
CA MET A 583 -14.93 38.72 0.25
C MET A 583 -15.41 39.28 -1.10
N PRO A 584 -14.97 40.50 -1.48
CA PRO A 584 -15.36 41.10 -2.75
C PRO A 584 -14.92 40.19 -3.91
N SER A 585 -15.80 40.02 -4.90
CA SER A 585 -15.46 39.39 -6.18
C SER A 585 -14.21 40.08 -6.72
N CYS A 586 -13.09 39.33 -6.76
CA CYS A 586 -11.78 39.89 -7.07
C CYS A 586 -11.86 40.78 -8.32
N THR A 587 -11.29 41.98 -8.20
CA THR A 587 -11.11 42.95 -9.28
C THR A 587 -10.51 42.27 -10.52
N GLU A 588 -10.95 42.71 -11.70
CA GLU A 588 -10.70 42.12 -13.03
C GLU A 588 -9.21 42.03 -13.48
N GLY A 589 -8.24 42.19 -12.57
CA GLY A 589 -6.81 42.32 -12.87
C GLY A 589 -5.94 41.06 -12.78
N ALA A 590 -6.42 39.93 -12.25
CA ALA A 590 -5.63 38.69 -12.18
C ALA A 590 -6.36 37.53 -12.89
N ALA A 591 -6.14 37.41 -14.20
CA ALA A 591 -6.87 36.49 -15.09
C ALA A 591 -6.72 34.98 -14.76
N SER A 592 -5.95 34.59 -13.74
CA SER A 592 -5.65 33.19 -13.39
C SER A 592 -5.92 32.77 -11.94
N SER A 593 -6.47 33.62 -11.07
CA SER A 593 -6.73 33.23 -9.67
C SER A 593 -8.08 32.52 -9.52
N ARG A 594 -8.11 31.43 -8.73
CA ARG A 594 -9.34 30.71 -8.35
C ARG A 594 -10.38 31.56 -7.60
N GLY A 595 -9.93 32.60 -6.92
CA GLY A 595 -10.77 33.54 -6.18
C GLY A 595 -11.46 32.91 -4.96
N ALA A 596 -12.28 33.71 -4.28
CA ALA A 596 -13.00 33.29 -3.07
C ALA A 596 -13.98 32.13 -3.32
N LEU A 597 -14.65 32.13 -4.48
CA LEU A 597 -15.55 31.03 -4.86
C LEU A 597 -14.80 29.70 -5.04
N GLY A 598 -13.61 29.74 -5.66
CA GLY A 598 -12.76 28.55 -5.77
C GLY A 598 -12.30 28.05 -4.41
N ALA A 599 -11.79 28.94 -3.57
CA ALA A 599 -11.40 28.63 -2.18
C ALA A 599 -12.55 27.96 -1.41
N LEU A 600 -13.77 28.51 -1.55
CA LEU A 600 -14.97 28.02 -0.89
C LEU A 600 -15.29 26.58 -1.31
N MET A 601 -15.33 26.29 -2.61
CA MET A 601 -15.59 24.94 -3.12
C MET A 601 -14.53 23.94 -2.66
N THR A 602 -13.26 24.35 -2.69
CA THR A 602 -12.15 23.52 -2.23
C THR A 602 -12.29 23.19 -0.72
N CYS A 603 -12.59 24.18 0.12
CA CYS A 603 -12.81 24.00 1.56
C CYS A 603 -13.98 23.06 1.86
N LEU A 604 -15.11 23.27 1.18
CA LEU A 604 -16.30 22.47 1.36
C LEU A 604 -16.10 21.02 0.91
N ARG A 605 -15.47 20.81 -0.25
CA ARG A 605 -15.14 19.47 -0.75
C ARG A 605 -14.27 18.71 0.24
N ALA A 606 -13.23 19.35 0.75
CA ALA A 606 -12.36 18.76 1.76
C ALA A 606 -13.13 18.48 3.07
N ALA A 607 -13.96 19.40 3.56
CA ALA A 607 -14.80 19.17 4.74
C ALA A 607 -15.77 17.99 4.58
N ARG A 608 -16.35 17.82 3.38
CA ARG A 608 -17.21 16.67 3.05
C ARG A 608 -16.43 15.35 3.05
N SER A 609 -15.24 15.32 2.45
CA SER A 609 -14.38 14.13 2.44
C SER A 609 -13.99 13.66 3.85
N GLN A 610 -13.85 14.59 4.79
CA GLN A 610 -13.51 14.33 6.19
C GLN A 610 -14.73 14.01 7.08
N GLY A 611 -15.96 14.05 6.55
CA GLY A 611 -17.19 13.78 7.31
C GLY A 611 -17.59 14.89 8.29
N VAL A 612 -17.01 16.09 8.16
CA VAL A 612 -17.35 17.27 8.99
C VAL A 612 -18.66 17.90 8.53
N LEU A 613 -18.91 17.88 7.21
CA LEU A 613 -20.14 18.37 6.60
C LEU A 613 -21.23 17.29 6.67
N LYS A 614 -22.26 17.50 7.50
CA LYS A 614 -23.44 16.63 7.57
C LYS A 614 -24.57 17.22 6.73
N SER A 615 -25.23 16.41 5.92
CA SER A 615 -26.52 16.78 5.32
C SER A 615 -27.60 16.73 6.41
N VAL A 616 -28.14 17.89 6.78
CA VAL A 616 -29.37 17.96 7.59
C VAL A 616 -30.55 17.74 6.65
N GLU A 617 -31.58 17.04 7.11
CA GLU A 617 -32.64 16.45 6.26
C GLU A 617 -33.46 17.45 5.41
N GLU A 618 -33.38 18.76 5.66
CA GLU A 618 -34.18 19.78 4.95
C GLU A 618 -33.38 20.78 4.09
N GLU A 619 -32.08 20.97 4.33
CA GLU A 619 -31.24 21.93 3.58
C GLU A 619 -29.87 21.35 3.22
N LEU A 620 -29.47 21.51 1.94
CA LEU A 620 -28.14 21.15 1.44
C LEU A 620 -27.05 21.71 2.35
N TRP A 621 -26.37 20.80 3.05
CA TRP A 621 -25.26 21.11 3.95
C TRP A 621 -25.60 22.17 5.03
N GLY A 622 -26.84 22.15 5.53
CA GLY A 622 -27.29 23.04 6.62
C GLY A 622 -27.40 24.51 6.23
N GLY A 623 -27.68 24.80 4.96
CA GLY A 623 -27.87 26.18 4.48
C GLY A 623 -26.58 27.00 4.30
N LEU A 624 -25.41 26.39 4.55
CA LEU A 624 -24.11 27.07 4.49
C LEU A 624 -23.81 27.66 3.11
N VAL A 625 -24.29 27.04 2.03
CA VAL A 625 -24.00 27.47 0.66
C VAL A 625 -25.29 27.73 -0.11
N PRO A 626 -25.53 28.97 -0.56
CA PRO A 626 -26.67 29.27 -1.41
C PRO A 626 -26.62 28.49 -2.72
N LEU A 627 -27.74 27.89 -3.12
CA LEU A 627 -27.90 27.19 -4.41
C LEU A 627 -27.42 27.99 -5.64
N PRO A 628 -27.64 29.32 -5.75
CA PRO A 628 -27.12 30.11 -6.87
C PRO A 628 -25.59 30.10 -6.96
N LEU A 629 -24.90 30.14 -5.82
CA LEU A 629 -23.45 30.14 -5.75
C LEU A 629 -22.88 28.78 -6.21
N MET A 630 -23.56 27.69 -5.85
CA MET A 630 -23.22 26.35 -6.32
C MET A 630 -23.38 26.21 -7.83
N ARG A 631 -24.49 26.73 -8.40
CA ARG A 631 -24.70 26.75 -9.85
C ARG A 631 -23.59 27.51 -10.57
N GLN A 632 -23.20 28.69 -10.07
CA GLN A 632 -22.10 29.47 -10.62
C GLN A 632 -20.76 28.70 -10.59
N ALA A 633 -20.47 27.98 -9.50
CA ALA A 633 -19.24 27.20 -9.38
C ALA A 633 -19.15 26.03 -10.38
N LEU A 634 -20.27 25.34 -10.64
CA LEU A 634 -20.34 24.18 -11.54
C LEU A 634 -20.09 24.53 -13.03
N VAL A 635 -20.34 25.79 -13.41
CA VAL A 635 -20.11 26.30 -14.78
C VAL A 635 -19.05 27.39 -14.82
N HIS A 636 -18.21 27.47 -13.78
CA HIS A 636 -17.20 28.51 -13.65
C HIS A 636 -16.12 28.42 -14.76
N LYS A 637 -15.55 29.57 -15.16
CA LYS A 637 -14.51 29.64 -16.20
C LYS A 637 -13.25 28.82 -15.89
N HIS A 638 -12.94 28.64 -14.61
CA HIS A 638 -11.75 27.93 -14.15
C HIS A 638 -12.07 26.46 -13.86
N ASP A 639 -11.39 25.55 -14.56
CA ASP A 639 -11.59 24.10 -14.52
C ASP A 639 -11.60 23.53 -13.10
N GLN A 640 -10.59 23.86 -12.28
CA GLN A 640 -10.51 23.35 -10.91
C GLN A 640 -11.72 23.73 -10.05
N VAL A 641 -12.29 24.93 -10.21
CA VAL A 641 -13.47 25.36 -9.45
C VAL A 641 -14.67 24.48 -9.80
N ARG A 642 -14.84 24.16 -11.09
CA ARG A 642 -15.86 23.22 -11.57
C ARG A 642 -15.64 21.82 -10.99
N MET A 643 -14.40 21.35 -10.95
CA MET A 643 -14.06 20.02 -10.43
C MET A 643 -14.21 19.92 -8.91
N ASP A 644 -13.92 20.99 -8.17
CA ASP A 644 -14.14 21.03 -6.72
C ASP A 644 -15.64 21.10 -6.38
N ALA A 645 -16.42 21.86 -7.15
CA ALA A 645 -17.88 21.88 -7.03
C ALA A 645 -18.51 20.51 -7.36
N LEU A 646 -18.09 19.88 -8.47
CA LEU A 646 -18.52 18.52 -8.80
C LEU A 646 -18.07 17.51 -7.74
N GLY A 647 -16.83 17.63 -7.27
CA GLY A 647 -16.26 16.77 -6.23
C GLY A 647 -17.06 16.85 -4.93
N LEU A 648 -17.45 18.04 -4.53
CA LEU A 648 -18.35 18.26 -3.39
C LEU A 648 -19.71 17.57 -3.56
N LEU A 649 -20.25 17.44 -4.78
CA LEU A 649 -21.52 16.72 -5.02
C LEU A 649 -21.34 15.19 -5.03
N CYS A 650 -20.23 14.71 -5.61
CA CYS A 650 -20.03 13.30 -5.88
C CYS A 650 -19.32 12.52 -4.76
N GLU A 651 -18.48 13.17 -3.97
CA GLU A 651 -17.71 12.53 -2.89
C GLU A 651 -18.50 12.50 -1.59
N SER A 652 -18.57 11.35 -0.93
CA SER A 652 -19.22 11.18 0.37
C SER A 652 -18.31 10.43 1.34
N HIS A 653 -18.51 10.65 2.64
CA HIS A 653 -17.77 9.92 3.68
C HIS A 653 -18.26 8.46 3.81
N ARG A 654 -19.51 8.19 3.41
CA ARG A 654 -20.10 6.85 3.36
C ARG A 654 -20.66 6.61 1.96
N SER A 655 -20.31 5.49 1.33
CA SER A 655 -20.85 5.16 0.00
C SER A 655 -22.36 4.90 0.02
N THR A 656 -22.93 4.58 1.19
CA THR A 656 -24.37 4.40 1.39
C THR A 656 -25.14 5.69 1.70
N GLU A 657 -24.50 6.86 1.65
CA GLU A 657 -25.17 8.15 1.84
C GLU A 657 -26.15 8.43 0.70
N GLN A 658 -27.41 8.72 1.02
CA GLN A 658 -28.46 8.95 0.01
C GLN A 658 -28.18 10.22 -0.80
N LEU A 659 -28.36 10.15 -2.12
CA LEU A 659 -28.35 11.31 -3.03
C LEU A 659 -29.67 12.10 -2.93
N SER A 660 -29.59 13.40 -2.65
CA SER A 660 -30.77 14.27 -2.54
C SER A 660 -31.25 14.81 -3.89
N ARG A 661 -32.52 15.24 -3.96
CA ARG A 661 -33.11 15.86 -5.16
C ARG A 661 -32.34 17.11 -5.60
N GLN A 662 -31.89 17.94 -4.66
CA GLN A 662 -31.15 19.15 -4.98
C GLN A 662 -29.75 18.83 -5.56
N GLU A 663 -29.07 17.78 -5.08
CA GLU A 663 -27.80 17.32 -5.68
C GLU A 663 -28.02 16.84 -7.12
N MET A 664 -29.10 16.11 -7.40
CA MET A 664 -29.44 15.66 -8.76
C MET A 664 -29.70 16.84 -9.70
N GLU A 665 -30.45 17.86 -9.26
CA GLU A 665 -30.69 19.08 -10.04
C GLU A 665 -29.39 19.85 -10.35
N LEU A 666 -28.42 19.83 -9.43
CA LEU A 666 -27.11 20.44 -9.67
C LEU A 666 -26.28 19.63 -10.67
N ILE A 667 -26.37 18.29 -10.67
CA ILE A 667 -25.76 17.46 -11.71
C ILE A 667 -26.44 17.70 -13.08
N ARG A 668 -27.78 17.85 -13.09
CA ARG A 668 -28.55 18.25 -14.27
C ARG A 668 -28.06 19.58 -14.85
N HIS A 669 -27.73 20.54 -13.98
CA HIS A 669 -27.15 21.81 -14.38
C HIS A 669 -25.70 21.69 -14.88
N PHE A 670 -24.86 20.88 -14.24
CA PHE A 670 -23.44 20.75 -14.56
C PHE A 670 -23.18 20.09 -15.92
N LEU A 671 -23.89 18.99 -16.21
CA LEU A 671 -23.53 18.07 -17.29
C LEU A 671 -23.48 18.74 -18.68
N PRO A 672 -24.50 19.50 -19.14
CA PRO A 672 -24.52 20.05 -20.50
C PRO A 672 -23.33 20.98 -20.82
N PHE A 673 -22.85 21.74 -19.84
CA PHE A 673 -21.73 22.69 -20.01
C PHE A 673 -20.35 22.02 -19.97
N ASN A 674 -20.25 20.80 -19.44
CA ASN A 674 -18.97 20.15 -19.18
C ASN A 674 -18.67 18.97 -20.10
N LEU A 675 -19.66 18.44 -20.83
CA LEU A 675 -19.49 17.35 -21.80
C LEU A 675 -18.50 17.68 -22.94
N ASN A 676 -18.34 18.96 -23.30
CA ASN A 676 -17.44 19.42 -24.35
C ASN A 676 -16.08 19.95 -23.83
N SER A 677 -15.65 19.51 -22.64
CA SER A 677 -14.37 19.96 -22.06
C SER A 677 -13.16 19.53 -22.90
N GLN A 678 -12.37 20.50 -23.36
CA GLN A 678 -11.21 20.25 -24.22
C GLN A 678 -10.00 19.68 -23.46
N SER A 679 -9.93 19.88 -22.13
CA SER A 679 -8.84 19.38 -21.29
C SER A 679 -8.97 17.88 -20.99
N PRO A 680 -8.01 17.03 -21.39
CA PRO A 680 -8.05 15.59 -21.08
C PRO A 680 -8.08 15.31 -19.57
N GLY A 681 -7.33 16.07 -18.78
CA GLY A 681 -7.30 15.91 -17.31
C GLY A 681 -8.66 16.19 -16.67
N VAL A 682 -9.34 17.24 -17.11
CA VAL A 682 -10.69 17.59 -16.62
C VAL A 682 -11.71 16.52 -17.03
N ARG A 683 -11.61 16.01 -18.26
CA ARG A 683 -12.47 14.90 -18.72
C ARG A 683 -12.31 13.66 -17.84
N GLN A 684 -11.07 13.25 -17.57
CA GLN A 684 -10.78 12.10 -16.72
C GLN A 684 -11.28 12.31 -15.28
N GLN A 685 -11.06 13.49 -14.71
CA GLN A 685 -11.53 13.83 -13.37
C GLN A 685 -13.07 13.86 -13.30
N THR A 686 -13.74 14.40 -14.30
CA THR A 686 -15.20 14.41 -14.41
C THR A 686 -15.76 12.99 -14.43
N VAL A 687 -15.20 12.11 -15.26
CA VAL A 687 -15.58 10.68 -15.32
C VAL A 687 -15.33 10.00 -13.97
N SER A 688 -14.20 10.26 -13.32
CA SER A 688 -13.89 9.68 -12.01
C SER A 688 -14.86 10.13 -10.92
N LEU A 689 -15.27 11.40 -10.91
CA LEU A 689 -16.20 11.94 -9.92
C LEU A 689 -17.62 11.43 -10.17
N LEU A 690 -18.09 11.45 -11.41
CA LEU A 690 -19.40 10.88 -11.77
C LEU A 690 -19.45 9.36 -11.50
N LYS A 691 -18.34 8.62 -11.64
CA LYS A 691 -18.26 7.23 -11.20
C LYS A 691 -18.54 7.07 -9.70
N LYS A 692 -17.97 7.94 -8.85
CA LYS A 692 -18.25 7.93 -7.39
C LYS A 692 -19.72 8.20 -7.10
N LEU A 693 -20.33 9.15 -7.81
CA LEU A 693 -21.76 9.45 -7.70
C LEU A 693 -22.61 8.22 -8.06
N LEU A 694 -22.34 7.55 -9.19
CA LEU A 694 -23.06 6.36 -9.62
C LEU A 694 -22.88 5.19 -8.63
N CYS A 695 -21.68 5.02 -8.06
CA CYS A 695 -21.44 4.04 -6.99
C CYS A 695 -22.27 4.36 -5.74
N ARG A 696 -22.35 5.63 -5.34
CA ARG A 696 -23.16 6.08 -4.20
C ARG A 696 -24.65 5.81 -4.42
N VAL A 697 -25.17 6.07 -5.63
CA VAL A 697 -26.56 5.71 -6.01
C VAL A 697 -26.77 4.20 -5.88
N LYS A 698 -25.87 3.38 -6.42
CA LYS A 698 -25.95 1.91 -6.34
C LYS A 698 -25.92 1.39 -4.89
N ASP A 699 -24.94 1.81 -4.10
CA ASP A 699 -24.72 1.31 -2.74
C ASP A 699 -25.84 1.74 -1.79
N SER A 700 -26.29 2.99 -1.88
CA SER A 700 -27.43 3.48 -1.10
C SER A 700 -28.74 2.80 -1.51
N ALA A 701 -28.97 2.54 -2.81
CA ALA A 701 -30.13 1.79 -3.29
C ALA A 701 -30.16 0.34 -2.80
N GLN A 702 -29.02 -0.35 -2.75
CA GLN A 702 -28.96 -1.71 -2.20
C GLN A 702 -29.34 -1.76 -0.72
N LEU A 703 -28.93 -0.75 0.05
CA LEU A 703 -29.30 -0.61 1.46
C LEU A 703 -30.78 -0.27 1.63
N LEU A 704 -31.32 0.61 0.78
CA LEU A 704 -32.75 0.95 0.73
C LEU A 704 -33.61 -0.28 0.40
N GLN A 705 -33.23 -1.04 -0.63
CA GLN A 705 -33.94 -2.25 -1.04
C GLN A 705 -33.98 -3.29 0.08
N LYS A 706 -32.83 -3.54 0.75
CA LYS A 706 -32.80 -4.46 1.90
C LYS A 706 -33.69 -4.03 3.07
N ARG A 707 -33.80 -2.72 3.33
CA ARG A 707 -34.70 -2.19 4.37
C ARG A 707 -36.16 -2.32 3.97
N LYS A 708 -36.48 -2.06 2.70
CA LYS A 708 -37.82 -2.27 2.13
C LYS A 708 -38.24 -3.74 2.22
N ASP A 709 -37.35 -4.68 1.89
CA ASP A 709 -37.64 -6.12 1.94
C ASP A 709 -37.90 -6.61 3.39
N GLN A 710 -37.41 -5.87 4.41
CA GLN A 710 -37.65 -6.16 5.83
C GLN A 710 -38.89 -5.44 6.39
N HIS A 711 -39.16 -4.22 5.93
CA HIS A 711 -40.26 -3.37 6.36
C HIS A 711 -40.79 -2.55 5.17
N GLU A 712 -42.08 -2.65 4.84
CA GLU A 712 -42.70 -1.78 3.84
C GLU A 712 -42.61 -0.31 4.29
N ASN A 713 -41.81 0.48 3.60
CA ASN A 713 -41.56 1.89 3.89
C ASN A 713 -41.71 2.72 2.60
N ASP A 714 -42.82 3.43 2.47
CA ASP A 714 -43.15 4.25 1.29
C ASP A 714 -42.10 5.34 1.01
N LYS A 715 -41.41 5.85 2.04
CA LYS A 715 -40.35 6.85 1.88
C LYS A 715 -39.13 6.29 1.16
N ASP A 716 -38.74 5.05 1.48
CA ASP A 716 -37.60 4.40 0.83
C ASP A 716 -37.93 4.08 -0.65
N GLN A 717 -39.20 3.74 -0.94
CA GLN A 717 -39.68 3.57 -2.32
C GLN A 717 -39.61 4.86 -3.13
N GLN A 718 -40.07 5.99 -2.57
CA GLN A 718 -39.99 7.29 -3.25
C GLN A 718 -38.55 7.69 -3.60
N VAL A 719 -37.58 7.36 -2.76
CA VAL A 719 -36.15 7.61 -3.05
C VAL A 719 -35.64 6.71 -4.17
N LEU A 720 -36.03 5.44 -4.20
CA LEU A 720 -35.67 4.51 -5.29
C LEU A 720 -36.28 4.96 -6.62
N ASP A 721 -37.54 5.42 -6.63
CA ASP A 721 -38.21 5.95 -7.83
C ASP A 721 -37.50 7.21 -8.34
N MET A 722 -37.08 8.10 -7.43
CA MET A 722 -36.27 9.28 -7.78
C MET A 722 -34.93 8.88 -8.40
N TYR A 723 -34.27 7.82 -7.91
CA TYR A 723 -33.01 7.33 -8.50
C TYR A 723 -33.23 6.79 -9.91
N GLN A 724 -34.31 6.03 -10.12
CA GLN A 724 -34.66 5.52 -11.44
C GLN A 724 -34.93 6.66 -12.43
N GLU A 725 -35.73 7.66 -12.04
CA GLU A 725 -36.02 8.83 -12.88
C GLU A 725 -34.73 9.60 -13.25
N PHE A 726 -33.84 9.80 -12.26
CA PHE A 726 -32.56 10.46 -12.48
C PHE A 726 -31.66 9.69 -13.45
N LEU A 727 -31.55 8.35 -13.29
CA LEU A 727 -30.74 7.50 -14.16
C LEU A 727 -31.30 7.47 -15.59
N CYS A 728 -32.62 7.41 -15.78
CA CYS A 728 -33.26 7.50 -17.09
C CYS A 728 -32.92 8.83 -17.77
N TRP A 729 -33.11 9.96 -17.07
CA TRP A 729 -32.74 11.28 -17.60
C TRP A 729 -31.25 11.37 -17.97
N PHE A 730 -30.37 10.82 -17.12
CA PHE A 730 -28.93 10.84 -17.35
C PHE A 730 -28.56 10.04 -18.60
N CYS A 731 -29.15 8.86 -18.80
CA CYS A 731 -29.00 8.07 -20.03
C CYS A 731 -29.49 8.82 -21.27
N GLU A 732 -30.73 9.32 -21.24
CA GLU A 732 -31.34 10.03 -22.37
C GLU A 732 -30.50 11.23 -22.80
N THR A 733 -30.03 12.03 -21.83
CA THR A 733 -29.17 13.19 -22.09
C THR A 733 -27.86 12.79 -22.77
N LEU A 734 -27.23 11.69 -22.33
CA LEU A 734 -25.98 11.23 -22.94
C LEU A 734 -26.19 10.64 -24.34
N PHE A 735 -27.29 9.91 -24.58
CA PHE A 735 -27.61 9.41 -25.93
C PHE A 735 -27.93 10.53 -26.91
N GLN A 736 -28.67 11.56 -26.50
CA GLN A 736 -28.99 12.73 -27.34
C GLN A 736 -27.74 13.48 -27.82
N VAL A 737 -26.65 13.41 -27.05
CA VAL A 737 -25.37 14.05 -27.40
C VAL A 737 -24.64 13.29 -28.53
N LEU A 738 -24.95 12.02 -28.77
CA LEU A 738 -24.32 11.17 -29.79
C LEU A 738 -24.91 11.36 -31.20
N HIS A 739 -25.33 12.56 -31.56
CA HIS A 739 -25.82 12.85 -32.90
C HIS A 739 -24.67 12.86 -33.94
N PRO A 740 -24.96 12.59 -35.23
CA PRO A 740 -23.98 12.78 -36.30
C PRO A 740 -23.40 14.20 -36.27
N GLY A 741 -22.07 14.33 -36.34
CA GLY A 741 -21.37 15.61 -36.25
C GLY A 741 -21.08 16.11 -34.82
N ALA A 742 -21.38 15.32 -33.77
CA ALA A 742 -20.94 15.63 -32.42
C ALA A 742 -19.40 15.70 -32.31
N SER A 743 -18.89 16.59 -31.46
CA SER A 743 -17.45 16.76 -31.27
C SER A 743 -16.81 15.52 -30.63
N PHE A 744 -15.52 15.30 -30.88
CA PHE A 744 -14.75 14.22 -30.25
C PHE A 744 -14.93 14.19 -28.72
N SER A 745 -14.81 15.36 -28.05
CA SER A 745 -14.99 15.45 -26.60
C SER A 745 -16.37 15.02 -26.14
N ARG A 746 -17.43 15.41 -26.86
CA ARG A 746 -18.81 15.07 -26.51
C ARG A 746 -19.06 13.57 -26.67
N CYS A 747 -18.66 13.00 -27.80
CA CYS A 747 -18.77 11.56 -28.05
C CYS A 747 -17.99 10.76 -27.01
N LEU A 748 -16.73 11.13 -26.75
CA LEU A 748 -15.89 10.46 -25.78
C LEU A 748 -16.52 10.50 -24.37
N MET A 749 -16.93 11.68 -23.90
CA MET A 749 -17.55 11.81 -22.58
C MET A 749 -18.86 11.04 -22.47
N ALA A 750 -19.74 11.15 -23.45
CA ALA A 750 -21.00 10.43 -23.45
C ALA A 750 -20.81 8.91 -23.42
N LEU A 751 -19.93 8.37 -24.27
CA LEU A 751 -19.66 6.93 -24.33
C LEU A 751 -18.99 6.41 -23.05
N HIS A 752 -18.04 7.13 -22.47
CA HIS A 752 -17.43 6.76 -21.18
C HIS A 752 -18.47 6.70 -20.06
N LEU A 753 -19.34 7.69 -19.96
CA LEU A 753 -20.37 7.75 -18.91
C LEU A 753 -21.44 6.68 -19.13
N LEU A 754 -21.89 6.43 -20.36
CA LEU A 754 -22.82 5.34 -20.70
C LEU A 754 -22.23 3.96 -20.38
N LEU A 755 -20.93 3.75 -20.60
CA LEU A 755 -20.26 2.52 -20.21
C LEU A 755 -20.17 2.35 -18.69
N LEU A 756 -19.94 3.42 -17.93
CA LEU A 756 -20.01 3.37 -16.46
C LEU A 756 -21.41 3.00 -15.98
N ILE A 757 -22.46 3.50 -16.63
CA ILE A 757 -23.84 3.09 -16.33
C ILE A 757 -24.00 1.59 -16.61
N ALA A 758 -23.52 1.10 -17.74
CA ALA A 758 -23.59 -0.31 -18.10
C ALA A 758 -22.78 -1.24 -17.16
N GLU A 759 -21.75 -0.72 -16.49
CA GLU A 759 -20.94 -1.46 -15.51
C GLU A 759 -21.60 -1.51 -14.12
N HIS A 760 -22.17 -0.39 -13.68
CA HIS A 760 -22.74 -0.28 -12.34
C HIS A 760 -24.22 -0.72 -12.28
N PHE A 761 -24.96 -0.54 -13.37
CA PHE A 761 -26.38 -0.87 -13.55
C PHE A 761 -26.56 -1.78 -14.77
N THR A 762 -27.80 -2.00 -15.23
CA THR A 762 -28.06 -2.88 -16.38
C THR A 762 -28.93 -2.20 -17.43
N PHE A 763 -28.59 -2.38 -18.70
CA PHE A 763 -29.46 -2.06 -19.83
C PHE A 763 -30.37 -3.24 -20.21
N ASN A 764 -30.59 -4.21 -19.30
CA ASN A 764 -31.50 -5.34 -19.52
C ASN A 764 -32.89 -5.04 -18.93
N THR A 765 -33.91 -5.81 -19.32
CA THR A 765 -35.30 -5.68 -18.86
C THR A 765 -35.62 -6.55 -17.63
N GLY A 766 -34.62 -6.86 -16.80
CA GLY A 766 -34.79 -7.74 -15.63
C GLY A 766 -35.44 -7.05 -14.42
N SER A 767 -36.01 -7.83 -13.50
CA SER A 767 -36.69 -7.32 -12.29
C SER A 767 -35.75 -7.01 -11.10
N VAL A 768 -34.45 -7.25 -11.23
CA VAL A 768 -33.48 -7.13 -10.12
C VAL A 768 -32.66 -5.85 -10.28
N GLY A 769 -32.99 -4.83 -9.47
CA GLY A 769 -32.28 -3.54 -9.42
C GLY A 769 -32.79 -2.50 -10.42
N PHE A 770 -31.93 -1.54 -10.79
CA PHE A 770 -32.25 -0.51 -11.78
C PHE A 770 -32.07 -1.05 -13.20
N ALA A 771 -33.18 -1.44 -13.82
CA ALA A 771 -33.26 -1.81 -15.23
C ALA A 771 -33.47 -0.56 -16.07
N LEU A 772 -32.50 -0.23 -16.93
CA LEU A 772 -32.54 0.92 -17.83
C LEU A 772 -32.83 0.49 -19.27
N GLY A 773 -33.14 -0.79 -19.50
CA GLY A 773 -33.36 -1.33 -20.83
C GLY A 773 -34.51 -0.65 -21.60
N GLU A 774 -35.59 -0.30 -20.91
CA GLU A 774 -36.74 0.39 -21.49
C GLU A 774 -36.42 1.82 -21.94
N SER A 775 -35.38 2.44 -21.35
CA SER A 775 -34.90 3.78 -21.75
C SER A 775 -34.04 3.77 -23.02
N VAL A 776 -33.64 2.59 -23.52
CA VAL A 776 -32.80 2.45 -24.71
C VAL A 776 -33.67 2.14 -25.94
N SER A 777 -33.90 3.15 -26.77
CA SER A 777 -34.62 3.02 -28.03
C SER A 777 -33.72 2.56 -29.18
N ALA A 778 -34.34 2.17 -30.30
CA ALA A 778 -33.59 1.84 -31.52
C ALA A 778 -32.84 3.05 -32.13
N SER A 779 -33.33 4.28 -31.90
CA SER A 779 -32.63 5.50 -32.33
C SER A 779 -31.38 5.75 -31.48
N HIS A 780 -31.41 5.44 -30.18
CA HIS A 780 -30.23 5.49 -29.31
C HIS A 780 -29.16 4.51 -29.77
N ALA A 781 -29.53 3.25 -30.03
CA ALA A 781 -28.60 2.24 -30.55
C ALA A 781 -28.02 2.65 -31.92
N GLN A 782 -28.83 3.26 -32.79
CA GLN A 782 -28.38 3.79 -34.07
C GLN A 782 -27.39 4.96 -33.91
N ALA A 783 -27.60 5.87 -32.95
CA ALA A 783 -26.67 6.95 -32.64
C ALA A 783 -25.29 6.42 -32.19
N VAL A 784 -25.27 5.39 -31.35
CA VAL A 784 -24.02 4.70 -30.96
C VAL A 784 -23.37 4.02 -32.17
N LEU A 785 -24.17 3.41 -33.05
CA LEU A 785 -23.66 2.80 -34.29
C LEU A 785 -22.99 3.83 -35.20
N TYR A 786 -23.57 5.03 -35.34
CA TYR A 786 -22.95 6.14 -36.09
C TYR A 786 -21.59 6.57 -35.51
N CYS A 787 -21.36 6.38 -34.20
CA CYS A 787 -20.06 6.69 -33.59
C CYS A 787 -18.92 5.79 -34.11
N LEU A 788 -19.22 4.62 -34.67
CA LEU A 788 -18.22 3.76 -35.32
C LEU A 788 -17.64 4.39 -36.60
N ALA A 789 -18.31 5.37 -37.18
CA ALA A 789 -17.81 6.14 -38.33
C ALA A 789 -16.79 7.23 -37.94
N SER A 790 -16.53 7.43 -36.64
CA SER A 790 -15.57 8.44 -36.16
C SER A 790 -14.16 8.18 -36.71
N ASN A 791 -13.35 9.22 -36.92
CA ASN A 791 -11.93 9.04 -37.26
C ASN A 791 -11.07 8.65 -36.04
N PHE A 792 -11.63 8.76 -34.82
CA PHE A 792 -10.91 8.52 -33.58
C PHE A 792 -11.13 7.08 -33.10
N LEU A 793 -10.05 6.31 -32.96
CA LEU A 793 -10.10 4.90 -32.55
C LEU A 793 -10.76 4.69 -31.19
N GLU A 794 -10.46 5.56 -30.21
CA GLU A 794 -11.03 5.48 -28.86
C GLU A 794 -12.57 5.54 -28.88
N VAL A 795 -13.15 6.40 -29.73
CA VAL A 795 -14.60 6.52 -29.89
C VAL A 795 -15.19 5.22 -30.47
N LYS A 796 -14.52 4.61 -31.46
CA LYS A 796 -14.96 3.32 -32.04
C LYS A 796 -14.95 2.20 -31.01
N GLN A 797 -13.88 2.11 -30.23
CA GLN A 797 -13.73 1.10 -29.19
C GLN A 797 -14.82 1.23 -28.12
N LEU A 798 -15.05 2.43 -27.61
CA LEU A 798 -16.09 2.66 -26.61
C LEU A 798 -17.50 2.41 -27.17
N ALA A 799 -17.78 2.85 -28.40
CA ALA A 799 -19.06 2.61 -29.06
C ALA A 799 -19.31 1.12 -29.30
N SER A 800 -18.30 0.38 -29.79
CA SER A 800 -18.37 -1.07 -30.00
C SER A 800 -18.63 -1.82 -28.68
N ASN A 801 -17.89 -1.45 -27.62
CA ASN A 801 -18.08 -2.02 -26.28
C ASN A 801 -19.48 -1.72 -25.72
N LEU A 802 -20.02 -0.51 -25.98
CA LEU A 802 -21.35 -0.14 -25.53
C LEU A 802 -22.43 -0.93 -26.29
N LEU A 803 -22.31 -1.07 -27.62
CA LEU A 803 -23.27 -1.82 -28.45
C LEU A 803 -23.41 -3.28 -28.00
N GLN A 804 -22.33 -3.93 -27.59
CA GLN A 804 -22.37 -5.29 -27.04
C GLN A 804 -23.12 -5.40 -25.71
N LYS A 805 -23.23 -4.29 -24.95
CA LYS A 805 -23.94 -4.22 -23.66
C LYS A 805 -25.41 -3.76 -23.79
N LEU A 806 -25.83 -3.26 -24.95
CA LEU A 806 -27.23 -2.85 -25.19
C LEU A 806 -28.13 -4.06 -25.46
N LEU A 807 -29.44 -3.92 -25.23
CA LEU A 807 -30.43 -4.94 -25.57
C LEU A 807 -30.37 -5.30 -27.07
N PRO A 808 -30.32 -6.60 -27.42
CA PRO A 808 -30.36 -7.05 -28.82
C PRO A 808 -31.57 -6.52 -29.60
N ALA A 809 -32.71 -6.33 -28.92
CA ALA A 809 -33.92 -5.75 -29.49
C ALA A 809 -33.75 -4.26 -29.88
N ALA A 810 -33.01 -3.47 -29.10
CA ALA A 810 -32.77 -2.06 -29.41
C ALA A 810 -31.84 -1.90 -30.62
N VAL A 811 -30.81 -2.73 -30.73
CA VAL A 811 -29.91 -2.75 -31.90
C VAL A 811 -30.59 -3.35 -33.15
N ARG A 812 -31.71 -4.07 -32.97
CA ARG A 812 -32.47 -4.81 -34.01
C ARG A 812 -31.61 -5.75 -34.86
N LEU A 813 -30.61 -6.39 -34.25
CA LEU A 813 -29.77 -7.39 -34.94
C LEU A 813 -30.51 -8.72 -35.17
N GLN A 814 -31.68 -8.90 -34.52
CA GLN A 814 -32.58 -10.04 -34.76
C GLN A 814 -33.34 -9.91 -36.08
N GLU A 815 -33.43 -8.70 -36.66
CA GLU A 815 -34.05 -8.49 -37.97
C GLU A 815 -33.08 -8.95 -39.07
N PRO A 816 -33.42 -9.99 -39.86
CA PRO A 816 -32.48 -10.58 -40.82
C PRO A 816 -32.04 -9.57 -41.89
N ALA A 817 -32.94 -8.66 -42.29
CA ALA A 817 -32.63 -7.60 -43.25
C ALA A 817 -31.60 -6.59 -42.71
N ARG A 818 -31.71 -6.20 -41.44
CA ARG A 818 -30.74 -5.28 -40.80
C ARG A 818 -29.40 -5.97 -40.58
N LEU A 819 -29.42 -7.23 -40.14
CA LEU A 819 -28.22 -8.04 -39.97
C LEU A 819 -27.45 -8.20 -41.30
N GLN A 820 -28.17 -8.54 -42.38
CA GLN A 820 -27.58 -8.65 -43.71
C GLN A 820 -27.05 -7.31 -44.23
N SER A 821 -27.78 -6.21 -43.99
CA SER A 821 -27.34 -4.87 -44.37
C SER A 821 -26.03 -4.47 -43.67
N LEU A 822 -25.94 -4.64 -42.34
CA LEU A 822 -24.72 -4.33 -41.58
C LEU A 822 -23.54 -5.23 -41.93
N LEU A 823 -23.81 -6.51 -42.23
CA LEU A 823 -22.79 -7.42 -42.74
C LEU A 823 -22.25 -6.95 -44.09
N GLN A 824 -23.14 -6.56 -45.01
CA GLN A 824 -22.73 -6.02 -46.31
C GLN A 824 -21.88 -4.75 -46.14
N VAL A 825 -22.29 -3.83 -45.26
CA VAL A 825 -21.51 -2.62 -44.93
C VAL A 825 -20.12 -2.98 -44.40
N ALA A 826 -20.02 -3.95 -43.48
CA ALA A 826 -18.72 -4.38 -42.96
C ALA A 826 -17.83 -4.97 -44.07
N LEU A 827 -18.39 -5.77 -44.98
CA LEU A 827 -17.66 -6.33 -46.12
C LEU A 827 -17.20 -5.23 -47.08
N ASP A 828 -18.03 -4.23 -47.37
CA ASP A 828 -17.69 -3.12 -48.27
C ASP A 828 -16.61 -2.20 -47.65
N LEU A 829 -16.73 -1.87 -46.37
CA LEU A 829 -15.74 -1.06 -45.64
C LEU A 829 -14.39 -1.78 -45.49
N SER A 830 -14.39 -3.13 -45.44
CA SER A 830 -13.14 -3.90 -45.42
C SER A 830 -12.33 -3.80 -46.72
N THR A 831 -12.94 -3.30 -47.80
CA THR A 831 -12.28 -3.01 -49.09
C THR A 831 -12.06 -1.51 -49.32
N SER A 832 -12.32 -0.66 -48.32
CA SER A 832 -12.14 0.79 -48.43
C SER A 832 -10.66 1.16 -48.51
N THR A 833 -10.37 2.14 -49.36
CA THR A 833 -9.07 2.82 -49.48
C THR A 833 -8.70 3.63 -48.24
N LYS A 834 -9.67 3.89 -47.35
CA LYS A 834 -9.44 4.63 -46.09
C LYS A 834 -9.09 3.68 -44.94
N PRO A 835 -7.94 3.87 -44.29
CA PRO A 835 -7.51 3.09 -43.14
C PRO A 835 -8.51 2.82 -42.03
N PHE A 836 -9.26 3.86 -41.66
CA PHE A 836 -10.16 3.84 -40.52
C PHE A 836 -11.45 3.07 -40.82
N ASP A 837 -11.86 2.96 -42.08
CA ASP A 837 -13.04 2.20 -42.49
C ASP A 837 -12.84 0.70 -42.27
N SER A 838 -11.65 0.16 -42.53
CA SER A 838 -11.34 -1.24 -42.24
C SER A 838 -11.38 -1.54 -40.73
N VAL A 839 -11.03 -0.57 -39.90
CA VAL A 839 -11.19 -0.68 -38.43
C VAL A 839 -12.67 -0.66 -38.05
N THR A 840 -13.49 0.19 -38.70
CA THR A 840 -14.95 0.17 -38.53
C THR A 840 -15.55 -1.18 -38.93
N ALA A 841 -15.11 -1.75 -40.06
CA ALA A 841 -15.51 -3.07 -40.53
C ALA A 841 -15.19 -4.15 -39.47
N ALA A 842 -13.99 -4.13 -38.89
CA ALA A 842 -13.60 -5.05 -37.82
C ALA A 842 -14.53 -4.96 -36.60
N HIS A 843 -14.85 -3.74 -36.12
CA HIS A 843 -15.79 -3.56 -35.01
C HIS A 843 -17.22 -4.02 -35.33
N LEU A 844 -17.69 -3.80 -36.56
CA LEU A 844 -18.99 -4.31 -37.02
C LEU A 844 -19.00 -5.84 -37.07
N LEU A 845 -17.98 -6.48 -37.64
CA LEU A 845 -17.88 -7.94 -37.66
C LEU A 845 -17.90 -8.52 -36.24
N ASN A 846 -17.10 -7.96 -35.33
CA ASN A 846 -17.07 -8.41 -33.93
C ASN A 846 -18.44 -8.29 -33.24
N LEU A 847 -19.24 -7.27 -33.54
CA LEU A 847 -20.61 -7.15 -33.06
C LEU A 847 -21.52 -8.26 -33.61
N LEU A 848 -21.36 -8.59 -34.90
CA LEU A 848 -22.18 -9.56 -35.61
C LEU A 848 -21.87 -11.01 -35.22
N LEU A 849 -20.63 -11.33 -34.83
CA LEU A 849 -20.20 -12.69 -34.48
C LEU A 849 -21.05 -13.37 -33.40
N HIS A 850 -21.69 -12.60 -32.52
CA HIS A 850 -22.53 -13.13 -31.44
C HIS A 850 -23.97 -13.47 -31.87
N GLN A 851 -24.36 -13.18 -33.12
CA GLN A 851 -25.74 -13.35 -33.60
C GLN A 851 -25.97 -14.73 -34.22
N LEU A 852 -27.07 -15.39 -33.85
CA LEU A 852 -27.43 -16.73 -34.35
C LEU A 852 -27.71 -16.75 -35.86
N GLY A 853 -28.31 -15.70 -36.41
CA GLY A 853 -28.66 -15.61 -37.84
C GLY A 853 -27.52 -15.17 -38.77
N LEU A 854 -26.28 -15.07 -38.28
CA LEU A 854 -25.16 -14.54 -39.08
C LEU A 854 -24.81 -15.44 -40.27
N GLN A 855 -24.85 -16.76 -40.11
CA GLN A 855 -24.54 -17.71 -41.18
C GLN A 855 -25.56 -17.63 -42.33
N ASP A 856 -26.84 -17.42 -42.00
CA ASP A 856 -27.89 -17.19 -43.00
C ASP A 856 -27.71 -15.85 -43.73
N ALA A 857 -27.35 -14.80 -43.00
CA ALA A 857 -27.03 -13.50 -43.57
C ALA A 857 -25.80 -13.57 -44.51
N LEU A 858 -24.76 -14.34 -44.12
CA LEU A 858 -23.60 -14.63 -44.95
C LEU A 858 -24.03 -15.32 -46.23
N LEU A 859 -24.80 -16.43 -46.15
CA LEU A 859 -25.36 -17.15 -47.29
C LEU A 859 -26.11 -16.21 -48.25
N GLY A 860 -26.94 -15.31 -47.72
CA GLY A 860 -27.65 -14.30 -48.49
C GLY A 860 -26.74 -13.29 -49.20
N CYS A 861 -25.61 -12.91 -48.60
CA CYS A 861 -24.59 -12.08 -49.25
C CYS A 861 -23.86 -12.84 -50.37
N ILE A 862 -23.57 -14.14 -50.19
CA ILE A 862 -22.94 -14.99 -51.22
C ILE A 862 -23.77 -15.03 -52.50
N GLN A 863 -25.06 -15.27 -52.34
CA GLN A 863 -26.00 -15.38 -53.45
C GLN A 863 -26.11 -14.07 -54.23
N LYS A 864 -26.04 -12.91 -53.55
CA LYS A 864 -26.06 -11.58 -54.20
C LYS A 864 -24.76 -11.26 -54.93
N GLN A 865 -23.60 -11.64 -54.37
CA GLN A 865 -22.28 -11.34 -54.94
C GLN A 865 -21.81 -12.34 -56.02
N HIS A 866 -22.63 -13.34 -56.38
CA HIS A 866 -22.34 -14.34 -57.44
C HIS A 866 -21.00 -15.07 -57.25
N ILE A 867 -20.57 -15.30 -56.00
CA ILE A 867 -19.29 -15.97 -55.72
C ILE A 867 -19.46 -17.49 -55.92
N PRO A 868 -18.60 -18.15 -56.73
CA PRO A 868 -18.77 -19.56 -57.10
C PRO A 868 -18.47 -20.57 -55.97
N LEU A 869 -17.79 -20.16 -54.91
CA LEU A 869 -17.41 -21.02 -53.78
C LEU A 869 -18.12 -20.63 -52.48
N CYS A 870 -18.96 -21.52 -51.96
CA CYS A 870 -19.56 -21.40 -50.63
C CYS A 870 -18.60 -21.99 -49.56
N PRO A 871 -18.28 -21.25 -48.47
CA PRO A 871 -17.45 -21.70 -47.36
C PRO A 871 -17.81 -23.11 -46.84
N PRO A 872 -16.82 -23.98 -46.56
CA PRO A 872 -17.06 -25.32 -46.03
C PRO A 872 -17.88 -25.35 -44.73
N ALA A 873 -17.69 -24.35 -43.86
CA ALA A 873 -18.42 -24.23 -42.59
C ALA A 873 -19.93 -24.03 -42.78
N LEU A 874 -20.36 -23.39 -43.88
CA LEU A 874 -21.79 -23.13 -44.17
C LEU A 874 -22.52 -24.36 -44.76
N LYS A 875 -21.79 -25.43 -45.10
CA LYS A 875 -22.34 -26.67 -45.67
C LYS A 875 -22.61 -27.75 -44.62
N GLN A 876 -22.04 -27.63 -43.43
CA GLN A 876 -22.10 -28.65 -42.37
C GLN A 876 -23.15 -28.28 -41.31
N SER A 877 -24.42 -28.53 -41.61
CA SER A 877 -25.52 -28.44 -40.63
C SER A 877 -25.64 -29.76 -39.84
N GLN A 878 -24.60 -30.10 -39.08
CA GLN A 878 -24.67 -31.18 -38.08
C GLN A 878 -24.49 -30.59 -36.68
N ALA A 879 -25.18 -31.20 -35.70
CA ALA A 879 -25.12 -30.83 -34.29
C ALA A 879 -23.68 -30.85 -33.78
N SER A 880 -23.00 -29.70 -33.84
CA SER A 880 -21.65 -29.50 -33.35
C SER A 880 -21.70 -28.95 -31.93
N GLU A 881 -20.88 -29.49 -31.04
CA GLU A 881 -20.70 -28.96 -29.67
C GLU A 881 -19.99 -27.59 -29.63
N ALA A 882 -19.54 -27.07 -30.79
CA ALA A 882 -18.86 -25.80 -30.91
C ALA A 882 -19.78 -24.61 -30.58
N SER A 883 -19.25 -23.61 -29.90
CA SER A 883 -20.00 -22.39 -29.57
C SER A 883 -20.43 -21.63 -30.84
N THR A 884 -21.56 -20.91 -30.78
CA THR A 884 -22.01 -20.03 -31.88
C THR A 884 -20.91 -19.07 -32.33
N LEU A 885 -20.14 -18.53 -31.37
CA LEU A 885 -19.01 -17.65 -31.64
C LEU A 885 -17.93 -18.33 -32.48
N GLU A 886 -17.55 -19.57 -32.14
CA GLU A 886 -16.56 -20.35 -32.90
C GLU A 886 -17.02 -20.63 -34.33
N GLN A 887 -18.27 -21.09 -34.50
CA GLN A 887 -18.84 -21.39 -35.81
C GLN A 887 -18.94 -20.14 -36.70
N ASN A 888 -19.46 -19.04 -36.13
CA ASN A 888 -19.59 -17.76 -36.83
C ASN A 888 -18.23 -17.19 -37.21
N THR A 889 -17.25 -17.27 -36.31
CA THR A 889 -15.88 -16.80 -36.59
C THR A 889 -15.25 -17.60 -37.72
N LEU A 890 -15.37 -18.92 -37.68
CA LEU A 890 -14.85 -19.79 -38.74
C LEU A 890 -15.48 -19.47 -40.10
N ALA A 891 -16.80 -19.28 -40.16
CA ALA A 891 -17.51 -18.93 -41.39
C ALA A 891 -17.09 -17.56 -41.94
N VAL A 892 -16.96 -16.54 -41.08
CA VAL A 892 -16.50 -15.20 -41.48
C VAL A 892 -15.05 -15.23 -41.96
N VAL A 893 -14.15 -15.93 -41.26
CA VAL A 893 -12.73 -16.04 -41.66
C VAL A 893 -12.61 -16.75 -43.02
N GLN A 894 -13.30 -17.88 -43.22
CA GLN A 894 -13.31 -18.58 -44.50
C GLN A 894 -13.85 -17.70 -45.64
N TRP A 895 -14.92 -16.94 -45.38
CA TRP A 895 -15.47 -16.00 -46.35
C TRP A 895 -14.46 -14.90 -46.73
N LEU A 896 -13.88 -14.23 -45.73
CA LEU A 896 -12.87 -13.18 -45.96
C LEU A 896 -11.64 -13.73 -46.68
N MET A 897 -11.23 -14.98 -46.41
CA MET A 897 -10.13 -15.64 -47.12
C MET A 897 -10.47 -15.95 -48.58
N ILE A 898 -11.71 -16.33 -48.91
CA ILE A 898 -12.14 -16.50 -50.30
C ILE A 898 -12.05 -15.17 -51.05
N CYS A 899 -12.59 -14.08 -50.46
CA CYS A 899 -12.47 -12.74 -51.04
C CYS A 899 -11.00 -12.33 -51.21
N LEU A 900 -10.18 -12.52 -50.16
CA LEU A 900 -8.78 -12.14 -50.15
C LEU A 900 -7.97 -12.89 -51.22
N LYS A 901 -8.28 -14.17 -51.51
CA LYS A 901 -7.65 -14.91 -52.62
C LYS A 901 -7.90 -14.25 -53.97
N GLU A 902 -9.14 -13.86 -54.24
CA GLU A 902 -9.50 -13.17 -55.48
C GLU A 902 -8.85 -11.78 -55.57
N GLU A 903 -8.80 -11.07 -54.45
CA GLU A 903 -8.16 -9.75 -54.34
C GLU A 903 -6.64 -9.83 -54.53
N ILE A 904 -5.97 -10.87 -54.00
CA ILE A 904 -4.54 -11.14 -54.24
C ILE A 904 -4.27 -11.40 -55.72
N LEU A 905 -5.11 -12.21 -56.40
CA LEU A 905 -4.96 -12.44 -57.85
C LEU A 905 -5.07 -11.14 -58.65
N LYS A 906 -5.96 -10.24 -58.26
CA LYS A 906 -6.04 -8.89 -58.85
C LYS A 906 -4.78 -8.09 -58.57
N ALA A 907 -4.26 -8.10 -57.33
CA ALA A 907 -3.03 -7.40 -56.98
C ALA A 907 -1.78 -7.95 -57.70
N GLU A 908 -1.72 -9.26 -57.95
CA GLU A 908 -0.69 -9.92 -58.76
C GLU A 908 -0.74 -9.45 -60.23
N SER A 909 -1.94 -9.18 -60.77
CA SER A 909 -2.09 -8.62 -62.12
C SER A 909 -1.80 -7.11 -62.21
N SER A 910 -2.24 -6.33 -61.22
CA SER A 910 -2.04 -4.88 -61.15
C SER A 910 -2.21 -4.39 -59.72
N LEU A 911 -1.07 -4.15 -59.06
CA LEU A 911 -1.03 -3.62 -57.70
C LEU A 911 -1.67 -2.22 -57.61
N LEU A 912 -1.55 -1.41 -58.67
CA LEU A 912 -2.13 -0.08 -58.74
C LEU A 912 -3.66 -0.12 -58.75
N GLN A 913 -4.25 -1.02 -59.54
CA GLN A 913 -5.70 -1.20 -59.57
C GLN A 913 -6.22 -1.80 -58.25
N ALA A 914 -5.48 -2.74 -57.66
CA ALA A 914 -5.82 -3.32 -56.36
C ALA A 914 -5.76 -2.26 -55.24
N ALA A 915 -4.74 -1.41 -55.20
CA ALA A 915 -4.63 -0.34 -54.20
C ALA A 915 -5.79 0.67 -54.25
N ALA A 916 -6.42 0.84 -55.42
CA ALA A 916 -7.55 1.76 -55.60
C ALA A 916 -8.92 1.14 -55.30
N SER A 917 -9.08 -0.17 -55.51
CA SER A 917 -10.40 -0.82 -55.52
C SER A 917 -10.58 -1.95 -54.51
N CYS A 918 -9.50 -2.62 -54.12
CA CYS A 918 -9.50 -3.72 -53.15
C CYS A 918 -8.14 -3.80 -52.39
N PRO A 919 -7.86 -2.84 -51.48
CA PRO A 919 -6.64 -2.85 -50.69
C PRO A 919 -6.57 -4.09 -49.79
N LEU A 920 -5.47 -4.85 -49.88
CA LEU A 920 -5.33 -6.14 -49.20
C LEU A 920 -5.32 -6.02 -47.66
N TYR A 921 -4.83 -4.90 -47.12
CA TYR A 921 -4.72 -4.69 -45.67
C TYR A 921 -6.07 -4.77 -44.95
N GLY A 922 -7.18 -4.38 -45.59
CA GLY A 922 -8.47 -4.26 -44.92
C GLY A 922 -9.08 -5.61 -44.57
N ARG A 923 -9.04 -6.58 -45.49
CA ARG A 923 -9.44 -7.97 -45.22
C ARG A 923 -8.55 -8.63 -44.17
N ALA A 924 -7.23 -8.44 -44.28
CA ALA A 924 -6.28 -8.99 -43.32
C ALA A 924 -6.51 -8.46 -41.90
N HIS A 925 -6.77 -7.15 -41.78
CA HIS A 925 -7.13 -6.51 -40.52
C HIS A 925 -8.42 -7.11 -39.92
N CYS A 926 -9.48 -7.26 -40.73
CA CYS A 926 -10.73 -7.87 -40.30
C CYS A 926 -10.55 -9.33 -39.84
N ILE A 927 -9.77 -10.14 -40.57
CA ILE A 927 -9.46 -11.52 -40.18
C ILE A 927 -8.75 -11.53 -38.82
N SER A 928 -7.72 -10.69 -38.65
CA SER A 928 -7.00 -10.58 -37.37
C SER A 928 -7.93 -10.18 -36.22
N ALA A 929 -8.79 -9.18 -36.42
CA ALA A 929 -9.67 -8.67 -35.37
C ALA A 929 -10.75 -9.67 -34.94
N VAL A 930 -11.29 -10.44 -35.90
CA VAL A 930 -12.27 -11.50 -35.65
C VAL A 930 -11.63 -12.69 -34.93
N LEU A 931 -10.41 -13.09 -35.32
CA LEU A 931 -9.66 -14.14 -34.63
C LEU A 931 -9.35 -13.80 -33.17
N GLN A 932 -9.06 -12.52 -32.87
CA GLN A 932 -8.79 -12.05 -31.50
C GLN A 932 -9.99 -12.21 -30.55
N GLN A 933 -11.22 -12.40 -31.05
CA GLN A 933 -12.40 -12.66 -30.21
C GLN A 933 -12.48 -14.12 -29.73
N LEU A 934 -11.72 -15.04 -30.32
CA LEU A 934 -11.78 -16.45 -29.97
C LEU A 934 -10.83 -16.83 -28.83
N ASN A 935 -11.33 -17.65 -27.91
CA ASN A 935 -10.47 -18.38 -26.97
C ASN A 935 -9.91 -19.64 -27.67
N THR A 936 -8.69 -19.51 -28.18
CA THR A 936 -7.97 -20.56 -28.92
C THR A 936 -7.67 -21.82 -28.08
N GLY A 937 -7.70 -21.72 -26.74
CA GLY A 937 -7.50 -22.85 -25.84
C GLY A 937 -8.69 -23.80 -25.72
N SER A 938 -9.88 -23.39 -26.15
CA SER A 938 -11.13 -24.14 -26.01
C SER A 938 -11.80 -24.51 -27.34
N LEU A 939 -11.05 -24.50 -28.45
CA LEU A 939 -11.58 -24.78 -29.79
C LEU A 939 -12.03 -26.23 -29.93
N VAL A 940 -13.20 -26.43 -30.56
CA VAL A 940 -13.80 -27.74 -30.83
C VAL A 940 -13.58 -28.15 -32.28
N LEU A 941 -13.61 -27.21 -33.23
CA LEU A 941 -13.50 -27.45 -34.68
C LEU A 941 -12.05 -27.55 -35.16
N LEU A 942 -11.21 -28.30 -34.44
CA LEU A 942 -9.75 -28.33 -34.63
C LEU A 942 -9.30 -28.70 -36.05
N SER A 943 -9.97 -29.66 -36.71
CA SER A 943 -9.62 -30.07 -38.08
C SER A 943 -9.84 -28.95 -39.10
N GLN A 944 -10.91 -28.19 -38.95
CA GLN A 944 -11.24 -27.06 -39.81
C GLN A 944 -10.29 -25.90 -39.54
N TRP A 945 -10.01 -25.61 -38.26
CA TRP A 945 -9.05 -24.59 -37.87
C TRP A 945 -7.63 -24.89 -38.38
N ARG A 946 -7.16 -26.14 -38.34
CA ARG A 946 -5.84 -26.53 -38.91
C ARG A 946 -5.76 -26.21 -40.40
N ALA A 947 -6.80 -26.55 -41.16
CA ALA A 947 -6.84 -26.26 -42.59
C ALA A 947 -6.88 -24.75 -42.86
N VAL A 948 -7.73 -24.01 -42.15
CA VAL A 948 -7.87 -22.55 -42.27
C VAL A 948 -6.58 -21.83 -41.90
N VAL A 949 -5.94 -22.18 -40.78
CA VAL A 949 -4.68 -21.54 -40.34
C VAL A 949 -3.55 -21.83 -41.33
N SER A 950 -3.40 -23.07 -41.80
CA SER A 950 -2.39 -23.41 -42.79
C SER A 950 -2.57 -22.63 -44.09
N GLU A 951 -3.80 -22.49 -44.55
CA GLU A 951 -4.12 -21.73 -45.75
C GLU A 951 -3.91 -20.22 -45.55
N LEU A 952 -4.29 -19.69 -44.38
CA LEU A 952 -4.13 -18.28 -44.04
C LEU A 952 -2.65 -17.87 -43.99
N ILE A 953 -1.77 -18.71 -43.42
CA ILE A 953 -0.31 -18.50 -43.46
C ILE A 953 0.19 -18.41 -44.91
N GLY A 954 -0.30 -19.29 -45.78
CA GLY A 954 0.02 -19.25 -47.22
C GLY A 954 -0.44 -17.95 -47.90
N LEU A 955 -1.63 -17.45 -47.56
CA LEU A 955 -2.12 -16.16 -48.08
C LEU A 955 -1.28 -14.99 -47.57
N CYS A 956 -0.89 -14.98 -46.29
CA CYS A 956 0.02 -13.98 -45.73
C CYS A 956 1.35 -13.90 -46.50
N TYR A 957 1.92 -15.06 -46.85
CA TYR A 957 3.14 -15.11 -47.66
C TYR A 957 2.94 -14.53 -49.06
N ARG A 958 1.86 -14.90 -49.75
CA ARG A 958 1.54 -14.33 -51.07
C ARG A 958 1.32 -12.82 -51.02
N MET A 959 0.59 -12.33 -50.01
CA MET A 959 0.39 -10.89 -49.82
C MET A 959 1.71 -10.15 -49.61
N SER A 960 2.60 -10.71 -48.78
CA SER A 960 3.94 -10.16 -48.53
C SER A 960 4.75 -10.10 -49.83
N ASP A 961 4.73 -11.16 -50.65
CA ASP A 961 5.44 -11.22 -51.93
C ASP A 961 4.94 -10.17 -52.93
N VAL A 962 3.62 -9.95 -52.99
CA VAL A 962 3.00 -8.98 -53.90
C VAL A 962 3.38 -7.53 -53.56
N VAL A 963 3.50 -7.19 -52.26
CA VAL A 963 3.79 -5.80 -51.83
C VAL A 963 5.28 -5.53 -51.58
N SER A 964 6.08 -6.57 -51.39
CA SER A 964 7.51 -6.49 -51.09
C SER A 964 8.31 -5.61 -52.08
N PRO A 965 8.11 -5.70 -53.41
CA PRO A 965 8.85 -4.88 -54.38
C PRO A 965 8.71 -3.36 -54.16
N VAL A 966 7.58 -2.91 -53.62
CA VAL A 966 7.33 -1.49 -53.31
C VAL A 966 7.92 -1.11 -51.96
N VAL A 967 7.74 -1.96 -50.94
CA VAL A 967 8.21 -1.73 -49.56
C VAL A 967 9.73 -1.77 -49.45
N GLN A 968 10.39 -2.65 -50.21
CA GLN A 968 11.85 -2.84 -50.21
C GLN A 968 12.58 -1.96 -51.23
N SER A 969 11.87 -1.10 -51.96
CA SER A 969 12.49 -0.15 -52.91
C SER A 969 13.32 0.90 -52.18
N SER A 970 14.53 1.19 -52.68
CA SER A 970 15.41 2.24 -52.14
C SER A 970 14.90 3.66 -52.43
N SER A 971 13.92 3.81 -53.33
CA SER A 971 13.21 5.06 -53.62
C SER A 971 11.72 4.78 -53.88
N PRO A 972 10.94 4.44 -52.82
CA PRO A 972 9.58 3.93 -52.94
C PRO A 972 8.58 4.93 -53.53
N GLU A 973 8.85 6.23 -53.37
CA GLU A 973 7.99 7.29 -53.90
C GLU A 973 8.24 7.56 -55.39
N GLY A 974 9.41 7.20 -55.93
CA GLY A 974 9.86 7.39 -57.32
C GLY A 974 9.52 8.75 -57.94
N LEU A 975 10.51 9.57 -58.32
CA LEU A 975 10.28 10.72 -59.21
C LEU A 975 9.52 10.22 -60.46
N ILE A 976 8.22 10.48 -60.56
CA ILE A 976 7.47 10.32 -61.81
C ILE A 976 8.06 11.39 -62.73
N PRO A 977 8.84 11.05 -63.77
CA PRO A 977 9.35 12.06 -64.69
C PRO A 977 8.12 12.62 -65.41
N MET A 978 7.67 13.80 -65.00
CA MET A 978 6.64 14.55 -65.73
C MET A 978 7.16 15.07 -67.07
N ASP A 979 8.48 15.01 -67.27
CA ASP A 979 9.18 15.45 -68.47
C ASP A 979 10.06 14.32 -69.00
N THR A 980 9.55 13.45 -69.86
CA THR A 980 10.25 12.89 -71.05
C THR A 980 9.38 11.84 -71.77
N GLU A 981 9.15 12.11 -73.06
CA GLU A 981 8.57 11.24 -74.11
C GLU A 981 7.07 10.88 -74.03
N SER A 982 6.39 11.13 -75.15
CA SER A 982 5.00 11.60 -75.25
C SER A 982 3.95 10.52 -75.56
N GLU A 983 4.24 9.23 -75.32
CA GLU A 983 3.27 8.15 -75.55
C GLU A 983 3.01 7.32 -74.28
N THR A 984 4.06 6.87 -73.58
CA THR A 984 3.90 6.07 -72.34
C THR A 984 3.37 6.87 -71.15
N SER A 985 3.69 8.17 -71.07
CA SER A 985 3.18 9.08 -70.04
C SER A 985 1.70 9.42 -70.25
N ALA A 986 1.25 9.52 -71.50
CA ALA A 986 -0.15 9.76 -71.85
C ALA A 986 -1.02 8.52 -71.54
N ASP A 987 -0.53 7.31 -71.85
CA ASP A 987 -1.21 6.06 -71.50
C ASP A 987 -1.27 5.83 -69.99
N LEU A 988 -0.19 6.11 -69.25
CA LEU A 988 -0.18 6.04 -67.79
C LEU A 988 -1.14 7.08 -67.17
N GLN A 989 -1.17 8.31 -67.70
CA GLN A 989 -2.12 9.34 -67.27
C GLN A 989 -3.57 8.96 -67.59
N LYS A 990 -3.83 8.30 -68.71
CA LYS A 990 -5.15 7.78 -69.06
C LYS A 990 -5.60 6.67 -68.10
N ILE A 991 -4.72 5.72 -67.77
CA ILE A 991 -4.96 4.67 -66.77
C ILE A 991 -5.20 5.29 -65.37
N LEU A 992 -4.43 6.31 -64.98
CA LEU A 992 -4.59 7.01 -63.71
C LEU A 992 -5.86 7.88 -63.63
N GLN A 993 -6.40 8.32 -64.77
CA GLN A 993 -7.67 9.05 -64.87
C GLN A 993 -8.88 8.10 -64.89
N GLU A 994 -8.73 6.88 -65.40
CA GLU A 994 -9.79 5.86 -65.44
C GLU A 994 -9.99 5.13 -64.10
N ILE A 995 -8.96 5.06 -63.25
CA ILE A 995 -9.03 4.38 -61.94
C ILE A 995 -9.45 5.37 -60.85
N GLN A 996 -10.71 5.31 -60.44
CA GLN A 996 -11.22 6.05 -59.28
C GLN A 996 -11.06 5.23 -57.99
N PRO A 997 -10.48 5.80 -56.91
CA PRO A 997 -10.39 5.12 -55.63
C PRO A 997 -11.79 4.91 -55.06
N ARG A 998 -12.04 3.68 -54.62
CA ARG A 998 -13.33 3.28 -54.08
C ARG A 998 -13.49 3.83 -52.66
N ASP A 999 -14.42 4.75 -52.47
CA ASP A 999 -14.93 5.19 -51.17
C ASP A 999 -16.24 4.44 -50.92
N THR A 1000 -16.20 3.35 -50.15
CA THR A 1000 -17.36 2.47 -49.94
C THR A 1000 -18.26 2.90 -48.78
N ASN A 1001 -18.00 4.07 -48.18
CA ASN A 1001 -18.65 4.51 -46.95
C ASN A 1001 -19.98 5.27 -47.19
N ASP A 1002 -20.81 4.81 -48.13
CA ASP A 1002 -22.12 5.42 -48.42
C ASP A 1002 -23.10 5.29 -47.25
N PHE A 1003 -22.95 4.24 -46.43
CA PHE A 1003 -23.82 3.96 -45.29
C PHE A 1003 -23.73 5.03 -44.19
N PHE A 1004 -22.53 5.55 -43.90
CA PHE A 1004 -22.35 6.59 -42.87
C PHE A 1004 -22.34 8.01 -43.44
N THR A 1005 -22.27 8.18 -44.77
CA THR A 1005 -22.19 9.49 -45.44
C THR A 1005 -23.51 9.95 -46.07
N SER A 1006 -24.40 9.03 -46.46
CA SER A 1006 -25.70 9.41 -47.00
C SER A 1006 -26.65 9.89 -45.89
N ALA A 1007 -27.20 11.10 -46.05
CA ALA A 1007 -28.23 11.66 -45.18
C ALA A 1007 -29.58 10.96 -45.40
N ARG A 1008 -29.67 9.65 -45.11
CA ARG A 1008 -30.94 8.92 -45.13
C ARG A 1008 -31.41 8.67 -43.72
N GLU A 1009 -32.32 9.53 -43.29
CA GLU A 1009 -33.36 9.17 -42.35
C GLU A 1009 -34.02 7.86 -42.80
N LEU A 1010 -34.08 6.89 -41.89
CA LEU A 1010 -34.85 5.67 -42.06
C LEU A 1010 -36.33 6.03 -42.10
N ASN A 1011 -36.89 6.26 -43.28
CA ASN A 1011 -38.35 6.22 -43.46
C ASN A 1011 -38.82 4.77 -43.22
N PRO A 1012 -39.81 4.54 -42.34
CA PRO A 1012 -40.43 3.24 -42.20
C PRO A 1012 -41.38 2.99 -43.38
N SER A 1013 -41.34 1.76 -43.90
CA SER A 1013 -42.32 1.10 -44.78
C SER A 1013 -42.57 1.71 -46.17
N GLU A 1014 -42.09 1.01 -47.20
CA GLU A 1014 -42.75 0.95 -48.50
C GLU A 1014 -44.01 0.07 -48.38
N THR A 1015 -45.19 0.66 -48.56
CA THR A 1015 -46.38 -0.03 -49.10
C THR A 1015 -47.14 0.91 -50.02
N ASP A 1016 -47.58 0.34 -51.14
CA ASP A 1016 -48.18 0.95 -52.33
C ASP A 1016 -49.45 1.83 -52.17
N HIS A 1017 -49.55 2.77 -53.12
CA HIS A 1017 -50.73 3.33 -53.82
C HIS A 1017 -51.57 4.52 -53.30
N LYS A 1018 -51.62 5.55 -54.19
CA LYS A 1018 -52.67 6.57 -54.50
C LYS A 1018 -52.92 7.62 -53.38
N SER A 1019 -53.05 8.94 -53.60
CA SER A 1019 -53.44 9.78 -54.75
C SER A 1019 -53.20 11.26 -54.42
N GLU A 1020 -52.80 12.04 -55.44
CA GLU A 1020 -53.16 13.43 -55.79
C GLU A 1020 -53.19 14.60 -54.75
N GLN A 1021 -52.42 15.65 -55.13
CA GLN A 1021 -52.77 17.08 -55.16
C GLN A 1021 -52.85 17.91 -53.85
N LYS A 1022 -51.84 18.76 -53.58
CA LYS A 1022 -51.80 20.19 -53.95
C LYS A 1022 -50.65 20.96 -53.26
N GLU A 1023 -49.83 21.56 -54.11
CA GLU A 1023 -49.00 22.77 -53.93
C GLU A 1023 -49.78 24.02 -53.44
N PRO A 1024 -49.18 25.22 -53.18
CA PRO A 1024 -47.76 25.63 -53.18
C PRO A 1024 -47.34 26.65 -52.07
N GLU A 1025 -46.13 27.23 -52.21
CA GLU A 1025 -45.66 28.56 -51.71
C GLU A 1025 -45.18 28.66 -50.23
N ASN A 1026 -44.11 29.38 -49.85
CA ASN A 1026 -43.19 30.26 -50.58
C ASN A 1026 -41.90 30.52 -49.74
N THR A 1027 -40.76 30.49 -50.44
CA THR A 1027 -39.58 31.40 -50.39
C THR A 1027 -38.81 31.79 -49.09
N VAL A 1028 -37.50 31.50 -49.19
CA VAL A 1028 -36.32 32.37 -48.91
C VAL A 1028 -35.72 32.36 -47.48
N HIS A 1029 -34.57 31.68 -47.33
CA HIS A 1029 -33.26 32.34 -47.26
C HIS A 1029 -32.08 31.36 -47.34
N LYS A 1030 -31.29 31.51 -48.42
CA LYS A 1030 -29.88 31.08 -48.50
C LYS A 1030 -29.03 31.97 -47.59
N GLN A 1031 -28.16 31.37 -46.78
CA GLN A 1031 -26.87 31.90 -46.34
C GLN A 1031 -25.88 30.72 -46.28
N GLN A 1032 -25.07 30.48 -47.31
CA GLN A 1032 -23.69 30.96 -47.46
C GLN A 1032 -22.78 30.66 -46.26
N ILE A 1033 -22.04 29.55 -46.36
CA ILE A 1033 -20.66 29.42 -45.86
C ILE A 1033 -19.77 29.06 -47.07
N CYS A 1034 -18.57 29.58 -47.04
CA CYS A 1034 -17.89 30.22 -48.16
C CYS A 1034 -16.85 29.32 -48.83
N ASN A 1035 -16.87 29.36 -50.16
CA ASN A 1035 -15.77 29.31 -51.13
C ASN A 1035 -14.54 28.42 -50.84
N ALA A 1036 -14.46 27.31 -51.57
CA ALA A 1036 -13.32 27.07 -52.46
C ALA A 1036 -13.82 27.28 -53.90
N GLY A 1037 -13.25 28.27 -54.59
CA GLY A 1037 -13.54 28.53 -55.99
C GLY A 1037 -12.63 27.71 -56.90
N GLY A 1038 -13.21 27.20 -57.99
CA GLY A 1038 -12.54 26.92 -59.25
C GLY A 1038 -11.59 25.73 -59.30
N SER A 1039 -12.13 24.55 -59.65
CA SER A 1039 -11.58 23.70 -60.71
C SER A 1039 -12.60 22.61 -61.04
N ASP A 1040 -12.50 22.04 -62.23
CA ASP A 1040 -13.17 20.82 -62.67
C ASP A 1040 -13.23 19.73 -61.59
N GLY A 1041 -14.17 18.79 -61.74
CA GLY A 1041 -14.22 17.59 -60.91
C GLY A 1041 -12.85 16.92 -60.84
N GLU A 1042 -12.13 17.14 -59.75
CA GLU A 1042 -10.90 16.41 -59.44
C GLU A 1042 -11.32 14.99 -59.08
N ALA A 1043 -11.41 14.12 -60.09
CA ALA A 1043 -11.33 12.69 -59.90
C ALA A 1043 -10.08 12.42 -59.05
N TYR A 1044 -10.27 11.90 -57.83
CA TYR A 1044 -9.17 11.48 -56.95
C TYR A 1044 -8.25 10.54 -57.76
N ARG A 1045 -7.05 11.00 -58.14
CA ARG A 1045 -6.10 10.17 -58.89
C ARG A 1045 -5.40 9.21 -57.94
N VAL A 1046 -5.21 7.96 -58.36
CA VAL A 1046 -4.38 6.99 -57.62
C VAL A 1046 -2.92 7.48 -57.66
N THR A 1047 -2.37 7.90 -56.52
CA THR A 1047 -0.98 8.39 -56.45
C THR A 1047 0.00 7.28 -56.10
N ALA A 1048 1.28 7.45 -56.43
CA ALA A 1048 2.34 6.56 -55.97
C ALA A 1048 2.37 6.44 -54.43
N GLN A 1049 2.04 7.53 -53.72
CA GLN A 1049 1.89 7.54 -52.26
C GLN A 1049 0.74 6.66 -51.77
N MET A 1050 -0.39 6.61 -52.47
CA MET A 1050 -1.52 5.73 -52.13
C MET A 1050 -1.12 4.25 -52.23
N VAL A 1051 -0.42 3.87 -53.32
CA VAL A 1051 0.10 2.51 -53.52
C VAL A 1051 1.12 2.16 -52.42
N LEU A 1052 2.04 3.08 -52.10
CA LEU A 1052 3.04 2.91 -51.05
C LEU A 1052 2.39 2.69 -49.67
N VAL A 1053 1.43 3.53 -49.28
CA VAL A 1053 0.70 3.41 -48.01
C VAL A 1053 -0.08 2.09 -47.96
N CYS A 1054 -0.73 1.71 -49.06
CA CYS A 1054 -1.41 0.41 -49.16
C CYS A 1054 -0.43 -0.75 -48.94
N CYS A 1055 0.73 -0.74 -49.60
CA CYS A 1055 1.74 -1.80 -49.49
C CYS A 1055 2.32 -1.92 -48.07
N TRP A 1056 2.71 -0.79 -47.47
CA TRP A 1056 3.23 -0.76 -46.10
C TRP A 1056 2.19 -1.24 -45.08
N ARG A 1057 0.94 -0.82 -45.21
CA ARG A 1057 -0.13 -1.25 -44.31
C ARG A 1057 -0.45 -2.72 -44.50
N THR A 1058 -0.44 -3.23 -45.74
CA THR A 1058 -0.58 -4.67 -46.01
C THR A 1058 0.53 -5.46 -45.33
N MET A 1059 1.79 -5.04 -45.48
CA MET A 1059 2.93 -5.72 -44.84
C MET A 1059 2.82 -5.70 -43.30
N LYS A 1060 2.38 -4.56 -42.74
CA LYS A 1060 2.11 -4.44 -41.29
C LYS A 1060 1.03 -5.41 -40.82
N GLU A 1061 -0.13 -5.45 -41.49
CA GLU A 1061 -1.24 -6.32 -41.09
C GLU A 1061 -0.87 -7.81 -41.26
N VAL A 1062 -0.10 -8.16 -42.31
CA VAL A 1062 0.47 -9.52 -42.47
C VAL A 1062 1.35 -9.89 -41.28
N SER A 1063 2.27 -9.01 -40.88
CA SER A 1063 3.17 -9.23 -39.76
C SER A 1063 2.42 -9.38 -38.43
N MET A 1064 1.43 -8.51 -38.19
CA MET A 1064 0.57 -8.58 -37.01
C MET A 1064 -0.27 -9.87 -36.96
N LEU A 1065 -0.82 -10.29 -38.10
CA LEU A 1065 -1.62 -11.51 -38.20
C LEU A 1065 -0.76 -12.76 -37.96
N LEU A 1066 0.40 -12.86 -38.62
CA LEU A 1066 1.35 -13.96 -38.40
C LEU A 1066 1.84 -14.02 -36.95
N GLY A 1067 2.16 -12.87 -36.36
CA GLY A 1067 2.51 -12.75 -34.95
C GLY A 1067 1.38 -13.21 -34.02
N HIS A 1068 0.14 -12.78 -34.29
CA HIS A 1068 -1.03 -13.22 -33.52
C HIS A 1068 -1.23 -14.73 -33.62
N LEU A 1069 -1.17 -15.32 -34.83
CA LEU A 1069 -1.29 -16.76 -35.02
C LEU A 1069 -0.23 -17.54 -34.24
N CYS A 1070 1.03 -17.09 -34.23
CA CYS A 1070 2.11 -17.75 -33.48
C CYS A 1070 1.93 -17.61 -31.96
N GLN A 1071 1.38 -16.50 -31.48
CA GLN A 1071 1.20 -16.24 -30.05
C GLN A 1071 -0.07 -16.90 -29.47
N SER A 1072 -1.17 -16.91 -30.21
CA SER A 1072 -2.48 -17.31 -29.71
C SER A 1072 -2.84 -18.76 -30.04
N MET A 1073 -2.38 -19.33 -31.16
CA MET A 1073 -2.78 -20.69 -31.55
C MET A 1073 -2.01 -21.76 -30.78
N THR A 1074 -2.71 -22.84 -30.41
CA THR A 1074 -2.13 -23.96 -29.65
C THR A 1074 -1.22 -24.81 -30.53
N LEU A 1075 -0.05 -25.21 -30.00
CA LEU A 1075 0.94 -26.02 -30.72
C LEU A 1075 0.45 -27.46 -30.95
N TYR A 1076 0.53 -27.93 -32.19
CA TYR A 1076 0.23 -29.28 -32.63
C TYR A 1076 1.53 -30.08 -32.76
N CYS A 1077 1.76 -30.98 -31.80
CA CYS A 1077 2.95 -31.84 -31.75
C CYS A 1077 2.54 -33.32 -31.82
N PRO A 1078 2.19 -33.84 -33.02
CA PRO A 1078 1.73 -35.22 -33.16
C PRO A 1078 2.82 -36.26 -32.86
N LEU A 1079 4.10 -35.88 -32.94
CA LEU A 1079 5.24 -36.78 -32.71
C LEU A 1079 5.53 -37.04 -31.23
N THR A 1080 5.19 -36.11 -30.33
CA THR A 1080 5.40 -36.23 -28.88
C THR A 1080 4.11 -36.45 -28.10
N HIS A 1081 2.97 -35.98 -28.62
CA HIS A 1081 1.64 -36.16 -28.01
C HIS A 1081 0.58 -36.49 -29.08
N PRO A 1082 0.20 -37.77 -29.24
CA PRO A 1082 -0.77 -38.19 -30.26
C PRO A 1082 -2.17 -37.57 -30.09
N ASP A 1083 -2.56 -37.21 -28.86
CA ASP A 1083 -3.82 -36.51 -28.54
C ASP A 1083 -3.69 -34.97 -28.56
N SER A 1084 -2.66 -34.43 -29.22
CA SER A 1084 -2.43 -32.98 -29.22
C SER A 1084 -3.60 -32.21 -29.87
N ARG A 1085 -4.26 -31.40 -29.05
CA ARG A 1085 -5.36 -30.48 -29.44
C ARG A 1085 -4.86 -29.20 -30.13
N GLY A 1086 -3.63 -29.21 -30.64
CA GLY A 1086 -3.02 -28.07 -31.31
C GLY A 1086 -3.61 -27.76 -32.68
N VAL A 1087 -3.46 -26.51 -33.12
CA VAL A 1087 -3.88 -25.99 -34.42
C VAL A 1087 -2.68 -25.62 -35.32
N ILE A 1088 -1.57 -25.14 -34.76
CA ILE A 1088 -0.37 -24.70 -35.51
C ILE A 1088 0.82 -25.64 -35.27
N THR A 1089 1.59 -25.97 -36.31
CA THR A 1089 2.78 -26.86 -36.19
C THR A 1089 4.05 -26.10 -35.85
N GLU A 1090 5.04 -26.78 -35.26
CA GLU A 1090 6.36 -26.20 -34.97
C GLU A 1090 7.07 -25.71 -36.24
N ASP A 1091 6.99 -26.47 -37.34
CA ASP A 1091 7.56 -26.09 -38.63
C ASP A 1091 6.92 -24.82 -39.18
N GLN A 1092 5.58 -24.69 -39.07
CA GLN A 1092 4.89 -23.46 -39.45
C GLN A 1092 5.41 -22.27 -38.63
N VAL A 1093 5.53 -22.40 -37.30
CA VAL A 1093 6.04 -21.32 -36.44
C VAL A 1093 7.47 -20.93 -36.84
N ARG A 1094 8.36 -21.90 -37.05
CA ARG A 1094 9.75 -21.66 -37.48
C ARG A 1094 9.82 -20.94 -38.82
N HIS A 1095 9.09 -21.43 -39.83
CA HIS A 1095 9.03 -20.78 -41.14
C HIS A 1095 8.48 -19.36 -41.08
N THR A 1096 7.52 -19.10 -40.17
CA THR A 1096 6.95 -17.78 -39.98
C THR A 1096 7.98 -16.83 -39.35
N LEU A 1097 8.73 -17.29 -38.35
CA LEU A 1097 9.79 -16.51 -37.70
C LEU A 1097 10.92 -16.16 -38.67
N ASP A 1098 11.36 -17.11 -39.49
CA ASP A 1098 12.40 -16.88 -40.52
C ASP A 1098 11.94 -15.82 -41.53
N ARG A 1099 10.66 -15.84 -41.92
CA ARG A 1099 10.08 -14.87 -42.85
C ARG A 1099 9.90 -13.49 -42.23
N CYS A 1100 9.51 -13.40 -40.95
CA CYS A 1100 9.44 -12.13 -40.23
C CYS A 1100 10.83 -11.50 -39.97
N HIS A 1101 11.91 -12.29 -39.99
CA HIS A 1101 13.28 -11.76 -39.95
C HIS A 1101 13.76 -11.19 -41.30
N LEU A 1102 13.13 -11.60 -42.40
CA LEU A 1102 13.42 -11.16 -43.77
C LEU A 1102 12.58 -9.94 -44.21
N ILE A 1103 11.45 -9.71 -43.54
CA ILE A 1103 10.56 -8.54 -43.69
C ILE A 1103 11.05 -7.42 -42.78
#